data_AF-A0A9E3W3B9-F1
#
_entry.id   AF-A0A9E3W3B9-F1
#
_cell.length_a   1.000
_cell.length_b   1.000
_cell.length_c   1.000
_cell.angle_alpha   90.00
_cell.angle_beta   90.00
_cell.angle_gamma   90.00
#
_symmetry.space_group_name_H-M   'P 1'
#
loop_
_entity.id
_entity.type
_entity.pdbx_description
1 polymer ?
#
loop_
_entity_poly.entity_id
_entity_poly.type
_entity_poly.pdbx_seq_one_letter_code
_entity_poly.pdbx_strand_id
1 'polypeptide(L)'
;MSQTVSLEQQLLSGVEALLAHACAGQKHAYEAKLQLLEAAASRLGGFSVQAYFKRFAVSPLFSFSEYEAIGRNLVHAVAETRIPPALALCALAREPLSNNSQRETGAYHTDFRLALHVAAQVKDGLKPGCRVVDPACGAGILLAAVTLAACGSDRKLAALWLRESVYAADLSANSLRGAALALASFTDDLDAIVKMRRRWFCGDSLLAGREAWGKLPGNGFDVIVANPPWEKIKATRHEFLQKTGKERHYGAEYGALDAADYAQHRAAVSGYAARLLRAYPSLASGEPDMYVAFLELLVRLATPGGRICALVPAGLIRSQGTTTLRRELIDRSSAMDLGIFENRARFFGIDTRFKFLSVSITLERASGPEKKLPLGLAHYTGTDTGVTVGQIVRIGRAALERCRPDLSVPEVRTAGEWKMFQRMASNGLGAIGETDPWYPEIVREVDMTRDRPHFRAAQGRARLPLVEGRMVHQFRFGAKKYVSGTGRRAIWAALPLGQSNVVPQFFIDPQALSDKARKRSQMVRAGFCDITGQTNERSMLATMVPAGTACGNKVPTILFPSDPRRARLSLWVGIANSLAFDWAIRRVLTTTVNYFLLRSVPFPRLDPDSLPGRQIAKHVEDLLRLDASAISAADKWRAAELRAQIDVLVLRSYGLGYEDMITILADFPLLDRAQPALPGEASSTITKDLVLLFAARLFKVATKGLAARVNAARALGAIPYVPSHVADQEESQDHEHHLQRG
;
A
#
# COMPACT_ATOMS: atom_id res chain seq x y z
N MET A 1 1.35 14.61 16.65
CA MET A 1 1.21 14.48 15.18
C MET A 1 -0.12 15.10 14.82
N SER A 2 -0.13 16.17 14.02
CA SER A 2 -1.36 16.78 13.49
C SER A 2 -2.20 15.71 12.77
N GLN A 3 -3.49 15.65 13.06
CA GLN A 3 -4.41 14.71 12.44
C GLN A 3 -4.46 14.95 10.94
N THR A 4 -4.30 13.87 10.17
CA THR A 4 -4.38 13.95 8.70
C THR A 4 -5.86 13.98 8.33
N VAL A 5 -6.41 15.18 8.10
CA VAL A 5 -7.82 15.38 7.72
C VAL A 5 -7.98 15.11 6.20
N SER A 6 -9.05 14.40 5.82
CA SER A 6 -9.40 14.19 4.41
C SER A 6 -9.94 15.48 3.76
N LEU A 7 -9.86 15.59 2.42
CA LEU A 7 -10.43 16.75 1.73
C LEU A 7 -11.94 16.86 1.94
N GLU A 8 -12.67 15.73 1.94
CA GLU A 8 -14.11 15.70 2.21
C GLU A 8 -14.46 16.31 3.57
N GLN A 9 -13.73 15.95 4.63
CA GLN A 9 -13.91 16.53 5.96
C GLN A 9 -13.60 18.03 5.99
N GLN A 10 -12.62 18.50 5.20
CA GLN A 10 -12.33 19.92 5.08
C GLN A 10 -13.46 20.67 4.38
N LEU A 11 -14.04 20.11 3.33
CA LEU A 11 -15.17 20.72 2.61
C LEU A 11 -16.46 20.76 3.45
N LEU A 12 -16.67 19.76 4.31
CA LEU A 12 -17.87 19.66 5.16
C LEU A 12 -17.74 20.33 6.53
N SER A 13 -16.58 20.90 6.88
CA SER A 13 -16.33 21.42 8.24
C SER A 13 -17.31 22.54 8.63
N GLY A 14 -17.69 23.40 7.68
CA GLY A 14 -18.69 24.45 7.91
C GLY A 14 -20.08 23.87 8.22
N VAL A 15 -20.48 22.81 7.48
CA VAL A 15 -21.77 22.14 7.70
C VAL A 15 -21.78 21.38 9.02
N GLU A 16 -20.67 20.71 9.38
CA GLU A 16 -20.52 20.05 10.68
C GLU A 16 -20.59 21.05 11.84
N ALA A 17 -20.02 22.26 11.70
CA ALA A 17 -20.14 23.31 12.71
C ALA A 17 -21.59 23.77 12.89
N LEU A 18 -22.35 23.93 11.81
CA LEU A 18 -23.78 24.25 11.87
C LEU A 18 -24.58 23.16 12.57
N LEU A 19 -24.31 21.89 12.27
CA LEU A 19 -24.94 20.75 12.95
C LEU A 19 -24.59 20.70 14.43
N ALA A 20 -23.31 20.86 14.77
CA ALA A 20 -22.85 20.84 16.16
C ALA A 20 -23.49 21.96 16.99
N HIS A 21 -23.64 23.16 16.40
CA HIS A 21 -24.34 24.27 17.03
C HIS A 21 -25.82 23.98 17.23
N ALA A 22 -26.51 23.46 16.20
CA ALA A 22 -27.93 23.11 16.28
C ALA A 22 -28.23 21.95 17.27
N CYS A 23 -27.28 21.04 17.45
CA CYS A 23 -27.40 19.92 18.40
C CYS A 23 -26.92 20.28 19.82
N ALA A 24 -26.43 21.50 20.06
CA ALA A 24 -25.92 21.91 21.36
C ALA A 24 -27.02 21.79 22.44
N GLY A 25 -26.68 21.19 23.58
CA GLY A 25 -27.62 20.98 24.69
C GLY A 25 -28.55 19.76 24.54
N GLN A 26 -28.51 19.03 23.42
CA GLN A 26 -29.30 17.81 23.24
C GLN A 26 -28.66 16.63 23.97
N LYS A 27 -29.47 15.89 24.75
CA LYS A 27 -29.03 14.70 25.50
C LYS A 27 -28.48 13.59 24.60
N HIS A 28 -29.01 13.49 23.38
CA HIS A 28 -28.59 12.52 22.37
C HIS A 28 -28.14 13.25 21.10
N ALA A 29 -26.98 13.92 21.16
CA ALA A 29 -26.47 14.77 20.08
C ALA A 29 -26.42 14.08 18.71
N TYR A 30 -26.10 12.78 18.65
CA TYR A 30 -26.08 12.04 17.39
C TYR A 30 -27.48 11.78 16.81
N GLU A 31 -28.46 11.46 17.67
CA GLU A 31 -29.87 11.32 17.25
C GLU A 31 -30.41 12.64 16.71
N ALA A 32 -30.13 13.74 17.43
CA ALA A 32 -30.47 15.09 16.98
C ALA A 32 -29.86 15.40 15.61
N LYS A 33 -28.58 15.06 15.40
CA LYS A 33 -27.90 15.22 14.10
C LYS A 33 -28.64 14.48 12.99
N LEU A 34 -28.99 13.21 13.18
CA LEU A 34 -29.70 12.42 12.18
C LEU A 34 -31.07 13.03 11.83
N GLN A 35 -31.83 13.49 12.82
CA GLN A 35 -33.13 14.14 12.57
C GLN A 35 -33.02 15.45 11.79
N LEU A 36 -31.98 16.26 12.05
CA LEU A 36 -31.72 17.47 11.27
C LEU A 36 -31.29 17.16 9.83
N LEU A 37 -30.52 16.09 9.63
CA LEU A 37 -30.17 15.60 8.30
C LEU A 37 -31.40 15.01 7.56
N GLU A 38 -32.33 14.36 8.26
CA GLU A 38 -33.62 13.92 7.71
C GLU A 38 -34.48 15.13 7.28
N ALA A 39 -34.43 16.25 8.00
CA ALA A 39 -35.09 17.49 7.59
C ALA A 39 -34.45 18.07 6.31
N ALA A 40 -33.12 18.07 6.21
CA ALA A 40 -32.41 18.46 4.98
C ALA A 40 -32.75 17.54 3.80
N ALA A 41 -32.76 16.22 4.03
CA ALA A 41 -33.17 15.22 3.04
C ALA A 41 -34.62 15.41 2.58
N SER A 42 -35.54 15.73 3.50
CA SER A 42 -36.95 16.00 3.20
C SER A 42 -37.11 17.16 2.24
N ARG A 43 -36.34 18.23 2.46
CA ARG A 43 -36.32 19.40 1.58
C ARG A 43 -35.75 19.07 0.19
N LEU A 44 -34.68 18.31 0.12
CA LEU A 44 -34.06 17.88 -1.14
C LEU A 44 -34.95 16.90 -1.93
N GLY A 45 -35.60 15.96 -1.25
CA GLY A 45 -36.52 14.98 -1.81
C GLY A 45 -37.89 15.57 -2.16
N GLY A 46 -38.27 16.71 -1.58
CA GLY A 46 -39.55 17.38 -1.82
C GLY A 46 -40.73 16.76 -1.09
N PHE A 47 -40.51 16.21 0.10
CA PHE A 47 -41.56 15.70 0.98
C PHE A 47 -41.53 16.42 2.34
N SER A 48 -42.62 16.30 3.10
CA SER A 48 -42.70 16.86 4.44
C SER A 48 -41.88 16.03 5.44
N VAL A 49 -41.06 16.69 6.26
CA VAL A 49 -40.34 16.05 7.38
C VAL A 49 -41.30 15.41 8.38
N GLN A 50 -42.47 16.02 8.61
CA GLN A 50 -43.52 15.45 9.45
C GLN A 50 -44.08 14.15 8.85
N ALA A 51 -44.29 14.12 7.54
CA ALA A 51 -44.72 12.90 6.84
C ALA A 51 -43.65 11.81 6.92
N TYR A 52 -42.38 12.15 6.76
CA TYR A 52 -41.26 11.22 6.93
C TYR A 52 -41.20 10.66 8.35
N PHE A 53 -41.28 11.51 9.37
CA PHE A 53 -41.18 11.10 10.78
C PHE A 53 -42.35 10.19 11.16
N LYS A 54 -43.57 10.53 10.73
CA LYS A 54 -44.74 9.68 10.89
C LYS A 54 -44.55 8.33 10.19
N ARG A 55 -43.99 8.32 8.97
CA ARG A 55 -43.82 7.10 8.18
C ARG A 55 -42.79 6.14 8.77
N PHE A 56 -41.72 6.68 9.36
CA PHE A 56 -40.60 5.90 9.88
C PHE A 56 -40.57 5.83 11.41
N ALA A 57 -41.65 6.25 12.08
CA ALA A 57 -41.80 6.23 13.53
C ALA A 57 -40.66 6.95 14.27
N VAL A 58 -40.24 8.11 13.77
CA VAL A 58 -39.22 8.96 14.40
C VAL A 58 -39.88 9.89 15.40
N SER A 59 -39.43 9.83 16.66
CA SER A 59 -39.88 10.76 17.71
C SER A 59 -39.15 12.09 17.58
N PRO A 60 -39.85 13.21 17.31
CA PRO A 60 -39.21 14.50 17.09
C PRO A 60 -38.57 15.05 18.36
N LEU A 61 -37.33 15.53 18.23
CA LEU A 61 -36.58 16.26 19.26
C LEU A 61 -36.71 17.78 19.16
N PHE A 62 -37.15 18.29 18.01
CA PHE A 62 -37.36 19.71 17.73
C PHE A 62 -38.79 19.95 17.24
N SER A 63 -39.24 21.21 17.19
CA SER A 63 -40.48 21.56 16.52
C SER A 63 -40.35 21.45 14.99
N PHE A 64 -41.46 21.24 14.29
CA PHE A 64 -41.45 21.14 12.82
C PHE A 64 -41.00 22.43 12.11
N SER A 65 -41.26 23.61 12.69
CA SER A 65 -40.72 24.88 12.18
C SER A 65 -39.20 24.97 12.33
N GLU A 66 -38.64 24.47 13.43
CA GLU A 66 -37.19 24.38 13.62
C GLU A 66 -36.54 23.44 12.59
N TYR A 67 -37.13 22.25 12.36
CA TYR A 67 -36.64 21.34 11.32
C TYR A 67 -36.64 21.99 9.94
N GLU A 68 -37.68 22.72 9.57
CA GLU A 68 -37.76 23.40 8.27
C GLU A 68 -36.71 24.52 8.13
N ALA A 69 -36.52 25.31 9.19
CA ALA A 69 -35.53 26.40 9.21
C ALA A 69 -34.10 25.84 9.14
N ILE A 70 -33.75 24.90 10.02
CA ILE A 70 -32.42 24.30 10.08
C ILE A 70 -32.15 23.49 8.80
N GLY A 71 -33.12 22.68 8.35
CA GLY A 71 -33.00 21.90 7.11
C GLY A 71 -32.74 22.78 5.89
N ARG A 72 -33.37 23.96 5.80
CA ARG A 72 -33.08 24.95 4.74
C ARG A 72 -31.63 25.43 4.78
N ASN A 73 -31.14 25.80 5.97
CA ASN A 73 -29.78 26.28 6.15
C ASN A 73 -28.75 25.19 5.83
N LEU A 74 -29.01 23.95 6.25
CA LEU A 74 -28.17 22.81 5.93
C LEU A 74 -28.11 22.54 4.43
N VAL A 75 -29.25 22.54 3.72
CA VAL A 75 -29.27 22.36 2.27
C VAL A 75 -28.49 23.46 1.56
N HIS A 76 -28.62 24.72 2.00
CA HIS A 76 -27.85 25.83 1.44
C HIS A 76 -26.35 25.64 1.67
N ALA A 77 -25.93 25.37 2.91
CA ALA A 77 -24.53 25.15 3.24
C ALA A 77 -23.93 23.94 2.50
N VAL A 78 -24.69 22.86 2.32
CA VAL A 78 -24.27 21.71 1.52
C VAL A 78 -24.11 22.09 0.04
N ALA A 79 -25.01 22.91 -0.51
CA ALA A 79 -24.93 23.36 -1.90
C ALA A 79 -23.72 24.29 -2.17
N GLU A 80 -23.21 24.97 -1.15
CA GLU A 80 -21.95 25.74 -1.23
C GLU A 80 -20.71 24.84 -1.25
N THR A 81 -20.85 23.57 -0.88
CA THR A 81 -19.79 22.59 -1.04
C THR A 81 -19.72 22.08 -2.48
N ARG A 82 -18.57 21.55 -2.88
CA ARG A 82 -18.40 20.87 -4.18
C ARG A 82 -18.90 19.42 -4.19
N ILE A 83 -19.57 18.98 -3.12
CA ILE A 83 -20.00 17.59 -2.92
C ILE A 83 -21.47 17.46 -3.34
N PRO A 84 -21.85 16.45 -4.15
CA PRO A 84 -23.24 16.21 -4.46
C PRO A 84 -24.09 16.05 -3.19
N PRO A 85 -25.28 16.69 -3.07
CA PRO A 85 -26.01 16.78 -1.81
C PRO A 85 -26.26 15.44 -1.11
N ALA A 86 -26.67 14.41 -1.86
CA ALA A 86 -26.89 13.07 -1.28
C ALA A 86 -25.60 12.46 -0.71
N LEU A 87 -24.45 12.65 -1.37
CA LEU A 87 -23.16 12.14 -0.90
C LEU A 87 -22.67 12.93 0.32
N ALA A 88 -22.94 14.24 0.38
CA ALA A 88 -22.69 15.06 1.55
C ALA A 88 -23.54 14.60 2.74
N LEU A 89 -24.83 14.31 2.53
CA LEU A 89 -25.70 13.75 3.57
C LEU A 89 -25.18 12.40 4.07
N CYS A 90 -24.74 11.49 3.19
CA CYS A 90 -24.09 10.24 3.59
C CYS A 90 -22.86 10.51 4.48
N ALA A 91 -22.01 11.46 4.10
CA ALA A 91 -20.80 11.78 4.85
C ALA A 91 -21.09 12.38 6.23
N LEU A 92 -22.07 13.28 6.32
CA LEU A 92 -22.50 13.91 7.57
C LEU A 92 -23.24 12.92 8.49
N ALA A 93 -23.93 11.92 7.93
CA ALA A 93 -24.69 10.92 8.68
C ALA A 93 -23.83 9.78 9.25
N ARG A 94 -22.50 9.82 9.10
CA ARG A 94 -21.60 8.80 9.65
C ARG A 94 -21.59 8.86 11.18
N GLU A 95 -21.54 7.68 11.78
CA GLU A 95 -21.40 7.57 13.23
C GLU A 95 -20.08 8.20 13.69
N PRO A 96 -20.10 9.01 14.77
CA PRO A 96 -18.87 9.54 15.36
C PRO A 96 -18.09 8.38 15.99
N LEU A 97 -17.13 7.86 15.24
CA LEU A 97 -16.16 6.90 15.75
C LEU A 97 -15.08 7.68 16.51
N SER A 98 -14.68 7.17 17.68
CA SER A 98 -13.46 7.68 18.31
C SER A 98 -12.26 7.42 17.38
N ASN A 99 -11.22 8.25 17.44
CA ASN A 99 -10.03 8.10 16.58
C ASN A 99 -9.36 6.72 16.72
N ASN A 100 -9.50 6.08 17.88
CA ASN A 100 -9.05 4.72 18.12
C ASN A 100 -9.99 3.70 17.46
N SER A 101 -11.31 3.91 17.54
CA SER A 101 -12.33 3.06 16.92
C SER A 101 -12.27 3.02 15.38
N GLN A 102 -11.87 4.11 14.71
CA GLN A 102 -11.64 4.11 13.25
C GLN A 102 -10.43 3.25 12.82
N ARG A 103 -9.39 3.19 13.65
CA ARG A 103 -8.24 2.30 13.44
C ARG A 103 -8.56 0.86 13.84
N GLU A 104 -9.40 0.69 14.86
CA GLU A 104 -9.82 -0.62 15.41
C GLU A 104 -10.82 -1.36 14.52
N THR A 105 -11.75 -0.65 13.84
CA THR A 105 -12.76 -1.26 12.94
C THR A 105 -12.27 -1.42 11.50
N GLY A 106 -11.13 -0.81 11.14
CA GLY A 106 -10.66 -0.70 9.75
C GLY A 106 -11.69 -0.08 8.80
N ALA A 107 -12.73 0.59 9.32
CA ALA A 107 -13.80 1.20 8.56
C ALA A 107 -13.34 2.57 8.07
N TYR A 108 -12.68 2.57 6.91
CA TYR A 108 -12.32 3.80 6.23
C TYR A 108 -13.51 4.31 5.44
N HIS A 109 -14.09 5.42 5.88
CA HIS A 109 -15.20 6.01 5.16
C HIS A 109 -14.79 6.44 3.74
N THR A 110 -15.56 5.98 2.75
CA THR A 110 -15.31 6.28 1.34
C THR A 110 -15.53 7.77 1.07
N ASP A 111 -14.52 8.42 0.49
CA ASP A 111 -14.60 9.81 -0.01
C ASP A 111 -15.55 9.91 -1.22
N PHE A 112 -16.31 11.01 -1.31
CA PHE A 112 -17.26 11.26 -2.40
C PHE A 112 -16.65 11.10 -3.81
N ARG A 113 -15.38 11.48 -4.02
CA ARG A 113 -14.68 11.36 -5.30
C ARG A 113 -14.45 9.90 -5.68
N LEU A 114 -14.12 9.06 -4.69
CA LEU A 114 -14.01 7.62 -4.88
C LEU A 114 -15.37 6.99 -5.14
N ALA A 115 -16.41 7.42 -4.42
CA ALA A 115 -17.77 6.92 -4.63
C ALA A 115 -18.29 7.21 -6.05
N LEU A 116 -18.09 8.44 -6.54
CA LEU A 116 -18.41 8.82 -7.92
C LEU A 116 -17.58 8.01 -8.94
N HIS A 117 -16.30 7.77 -8.67
CA HIS A 117 -15.46 6.94 -9.52
C HIS A 117 -15.96 5.49 -9.59
N VAL A 118 -16.28 4.87 -8.44
CA VAL A 118 -16.86 3.52 -8.37
C VAL A 118 -18.17 3.44 -9.16
N ALA A 119 -19.07 4.42 -8.99
CA ALA A 119 -20.32 4.50 -9.73
C ALA A 119 -20.09 4.60 -11.25
N ALA A 120 -19.09 5.38 -11.69
CA ALA A 120 -18.72 5.48 -13.10
C ALA A 120 -18.20 4.15 -13.67
N GLN A 121 -17.46 3.35 -12.90
CA GLN A 121 -16.94 2.04 -13.33
C GLN A 121 -18.04 1.00 -13.58
N VAL A 122 -19.18 1.11 -12.88
CA VAL A 122 -20.30 0.18 -13.02
C VAL A 122 -21.45 0.71 -13.88
N LYS A 123 -21.32 1.92 -14.43
CA LYS A 123 -22.42 2.65 -15.08
C LYS A 123 -23.14 1.85 -16.17
N ASP A 124 -22.44 1.13 -17.04
CA ASP A 124 -23.12 0.37 -18.12
C ASP A 124 -23.90 -0.86 -17.61
N GLY A 125 -23.70 -1.25 -16.35
CA GLY A 125 -24.50 -2.26 -15.66
C GLY A 125 -25.81 -1.73 -15.09
N LEU A 126 -25.96 -0.40 -14.95
CA LEU A 126 -27.10 0.25 -14.31
C LEU A 126 -28.27 0.38 -15.32
N LYS A 127 -28.95 -0.72 -15.57
CA LYS A 127 -30.11 -0.79 -16.47
C LYS A 127 -31.43 -0.83 -15.67
N PRO A 128 -32.56 -0.38 -16.24
CA PRO A 128 -33.86 -0.52 -15.58
C PRO A 128 -34.10 -1.97 -15.13
N GLY A 129 -34.51 -2.15 -13.88
CA GLY A 129 -34.78 -3.45 -13.27
C GLY A 129 -33.54 -4.23 -12.80
N CYS A 130 -32.31 -3.71 -12.96
CA CYS A 130 -31.13 -4.36 -12.41
C CYS A 130 -31.14 -4.32 -10.87
N ARG A 131 -30.49 -5.28 -10.23
CA ARG A 131 -30.33 -5.32 -8.77
C ARG A 131 -28.92 -4.90 -8.37
N VAL A 132 -28.84 -3.93 -7.47
CA VAL A 132 -27.61 -3.37 -6.93
C VAL A 132 -27.54 -3.62 -5.44
N VAL A 133 -26.38 -4.07 -4.96
CA VAL A 133 -26.13 -4.20 -3.51
C VAL A 133 -24.79 -3.62 -3.10
N ASP A 134 -24.77 -3.09 -1.87
CA ASP A 134 -23.56 -2.89 -1.08
C ASP A 134 -23.69 -3.70 0.23
N PRO A 135 -22.88 -4.76 0.42
CA PRO A 135 -22.99 -5.66 1.56
C PRO A 135 -22.33 -5.13 2.84
N ALA A 136 -21.69 -3.96 2.78
CA ALA A 136 -21.13 -3.25 3.94
C ALA A 136 -21.26 -1.74 3.70
N CYS A 137 -22.50 -1.27 3.61
CA CYS A 137 -22.80 0.02 2.97
C CYS A 137 -22.43 1.24 3.81
N GLY A 138 -22.24 1.08 5.12
CA GLY A 138 -22.13 2.20 6.06
C GLY A 138 -23.31 3.16 5.89
N ALA A 139 -23.01 4.46 5.88
CA ALA A 139 -23.99 5.52 5.58
C ALA A 139 -24.41 5.61 4.10
N GLY A 140 -24.10 4.62 3.26
CA GLY A 140 -24.68 4.44 1.93
C GLY A 140 -24.06 5.26 0.80
N ILE A 141 -22.84 5.81 0.97
CA ILE A 141 -22.27 6.75 -0.02
C ILE A 141 -22.05 6.12 -1.40
N LEU A 142 -21.70 4.83 -1.47
CA LEU A 142 -21.59 4.11 -2.74
C LEU A 142 -22.96 3.92 -3.41
N LEU A 143 -23.97 3.55 -2.63
CA LEU A 143 -25.36 3.42 -3.13
C LEU A 143 -25.93 4.76 -3.60
N ALA A 144 -25.63 5.86 -2.90
CA ALA A 144 -26.01 7.21 -3.31
C ALA A 144 -25.32 7.62 -4.61
N ALA A 145 -24.03 7.32 -4.77
CA ALA A 145 -23.29 7.60 -6.01
C ALA A 145 -23.81 6.77 -7.19
N VAL A 146 -24.12 5.48 -6.99
CA VAL A 146 -24.72 4.63 -8.01
C VAL A 146 -26.13 5.11 -8.37
N THR A 147 -26.93 5.53 -7.39
CA THR A 147 -28.27 6.10 -7.63
C THR A 147 -28.18 7.38 -8.46
N LEU A 148 -27.22 8.27 -8.13
CA LEU A 148 -26.95 9.46 -8.93
C LEU A 148 -26.53 9.11 -10.37
N ALA A 149 -25.69 8.09 -10.55
CA ALA A 149 -25.26 7.64 -11.88
C ALA A 149 -26.39 7.01 -12.71
N ALA A 150 -27.34 6.32 -12.06
CA ALA A 150 -28.49 5.68 -12.70
C ALA A 150 -29.60 6.67 -13.03
N CYS A 151 -29.88 7.62 -12.15
CA CYS A 151 -31.10 8.45 -12.21
C CYS A 151 -30.84 9.92 -12.52
N GLY A 152 -29.61 10.42 -12.30
CA GLY A 152 -29.34 11.85 -12.37
C GLY A 152 -30.24 12.64 -11.40
N SER A 153 -30.92 13.65 -11.92
CA SER A 153 -31.89 14.49 -11.19
C SER A 153 -33.36 14.07 -11.40
N ASP A 154 -33.64 12.98 -12.13
CA ASP A 154 -35.01 12.53 -12.38
C ASP A 154 -35.58 11.80 -11.15
N ARG A 155 -36.51 12.48 -10.46
CA ARG A 155 -37.16 11.96 -9.26
C ARG A 155 -38.07 10.77 -9.51
N LYS A 156 -38.74 10.69 -10.66
CA LYS A 156 -39.64 9.57 -10.98
C LYS A 156 -38.82 8.32 -11.27
N LEU A 157 -37.74 8.48 -12.02
CA LEU A 157 -36.77 7.42 -12.25
C LEU A 157 -36.13 6.97 -10.93
N ALA A 158 -35.74 7.92 -10.08
CA ALA A 158 -35.20 7.61 -8.75
C ALA A 158 -36.22 6.85 -7.87
N ALA A 159 -37.50 7.23 -7.86
CA ALA A 159 -38.53 6.50 -7.14
C ALA A 159 -38.63 5.04 -7.58
N LEU A 160 -38.63 4.79 -8.90
CA LEU A 160 -38.66 3.44 -9.45
C LEU A 160 -37.38 2.66 -9.10
N TRP A 161 -36.22 3.29 -9.30
CA TRP A 161 -34.91 2.73 -8.99
C TRP A 161 -34.77 2.33 -7.51
N LEU A 162 -35.07 3.22 -6.59
CA LEU A 162 -34.98 2.95 -5.15
C LEU A 162 -35.96 1.83 -4.75
N ARG A 163 -37.17 1.86 -5.33
CA ARG A 163 -38.21 0.85 -5.07
C ARG A 163 -37.85 -0.54 -5.56
N GLU A 164 -37.04 -0.68 -6.61
CA GLU A 164 -36.87 -1.96 -7.33
C GLU A 164 -35.42 -2.47 -7.34
N SER A 165 -34.44 -1.58 -7.32
CA SER A 165 -33.05 -1.93 -7.62
C SER A 165 -32.09 -1.89 -6.43
N VAL A 166 -32.35 -1.11 -5.37
CA VAL A 166 -31.35 -0.84 -4.32
C VAL A 166 -31.49 -1.74 -3.09
N TYR A 167 -30.43 -2.51 -2.82
CA TYR A 167 -30.26 -3.37 -1.64
C TYR A 167 -29.04 -2.93 -0.84
N ALA A 168 -29.06 -3.16 0.47
CA ALA A 168 -28.00 -2.75 1.37
C ALA A 168 -27.89 -3.71 2.55
N ALA A 169 -26.68 -3.87 3.08
CA ALA A 169 -26.47 -4.48 4.38
C ALA A 169 -25.42 -3.74 5.19
N ASP A 170 -25.63 -3.68 6.50
CA ASP A 170 -24.65 -3.17 7.45
C ASP A 170 -24.91 -3.77 8.85
N LEU A 171 -23.88 -3.81 9.69
CA LEU A 171 -24.00 -4.20 11.10
C LEU A 171 -24.79 -3.17 11.91
N SER A 172 -24.71 -1.89 11.53
CA SER A 172 -25.30 -0.79 12.27
C SER A 172 -26.62 -0.32 11.66
N ALA A 173 -27.67 -0.37 12.48
CA ALA A 173 -28.96 0.23 12.15
C ALA A 173 -28.87 1.75 11.93
N ASN A 174 -27.94 2.43 12.62
CA ASN A 174 -27.71 3.87 12.43
C ASN A 174 -27.05 4.16 11.08
N SER A 175 -26.09 3.33 10.66
CA SER A 175 -25.49 3.43 9.34
C SER A 175 -26.53 3.22 8.23
N LEU A 176 -27.41 2.21 8.38
CA LEU A 176 -28.55 2.03 7.48
C LEU A 176 -29.52 3.23 7.51
N ARG A 177 -29.78 3.85 8.67
CA ARG A 177 -30.59 5.08 8.73
C ARG A 177 -29.94 6.23 7.97
N GLY A 178 -28.63 6.41 8.09
CA GLY A 178 -27.85 7.39 7.31
C GLY A 178 -27.91 7.13 5.80
N ALA A 179 -27.84 5.87 5.38
CA ALA A 179 -28.05 5.50 3.98
C ALA A 179 -29.48 5.83 3.51
N ALA A 180 -30.48 5.51 4.31
CA ALA A 180 -31.89 5.73 3.97
C ALA A 180 -32.22 7.22 3.83
N LEU A 181 -31.76 8.08 4.76
CA LEU A 181 -32.02 9.53 4.67
C LEU A 181 -31.35 10.14 3.45
N ALA A 182 -30.13 9.72 3.11
CA ALA A 182 -29.43 10.25 1.95
C ALA A 182 -30.11 9.82 0.64
N LEU A 183 -30.52 8.55 0.54
CA LEU A 183 -31.25 8.04 -0.63
C LEU A 183 -32.66 8.64 -0.76
N ALA A 184 -33.30 8.99 0.36
CA ALA A 184 -34.58 9.70 0.34
C ALA A 184 -34.48 11.08 -0.35
N SER A 185 -33.31 11.73 -0.34
CA SER A 185 -33.12 13.04 -0.99
C SER A 185 -33.31 13.03 -2.51
N PHE A 186 -33.39 11.87 -3.16
CA PHE A 186 -33.60 11.73 -4.61
C PHE A 186 -35.08 11.71 -5.04
N THR A 187 -36.03 11.55 -4.13
CA THR A 187 -37.45 11.34 -4.50
C THR A 187 -38.43 11.92 -3.47
N ASP A 188 -39.62 12.29 -3.94
CA ASP A 188 -40.77 12.67 -3.10
C ASP A 188 -41.66 11.48 -2.72
N ASP A 189 -41.38 10.29 -3.26
CA ASP A 189 -42.14 9.08 -3.01
C ASP A 189 -41.62 8.30 -1.78
N LEU A 190 -42.25 8.56 -0.62
CA LEU A 190 -41.95 7.84 0.62
C LEU A 190 -42.30 6.35 0.57
N ASP A 191 -43.23 5.91 -0.30
CA ASP A 191 -43.55 4.49 -0.46
C ASP A 191 -42.40 3.75 -1.17
N ALA A 192 -41.70 4.41 -2.10
CA ALA A 192 -40.48 3.87 -2.69
C ALA A 192 -39.40 3.62 -1.63
N ILE A 193 -39.18 4.56 -0.71
CA ILE A 193 -38.19 4.42 0.38
C ILE A 193 -38.57 3.29 1.34
N VAL A 194 -39.85 3.15 1.69
CA VAL A 194 -40.32 2.02 2.52
C VAL A 194 -40.08 0.68 1.82
N LYS A 195 -40.43 0.57 0.54
CA LYS A 195 -40.22 -0.65 -0.24
C LYS A 195 -38.74 -0.99 -0.40
N MET A 196 -37.89 0.03 -0.58
CA MET A 196 -36.44 -0.13 -0.59
C MET A 196 -35.93 -0.74 0.71
N ARG A 197 -36.23 -0.11 1.86
CA ARG A 197 -35.73 -0.53 3.18
C ARG A 197 -36.18 -1.94 3.60
N ARG A 198 -37.34 -2.41 3.12
CA ARG A 198 -37.82 -3.79 3.37
C ARG A 198 -36.89 -4.87 2.82
N ARG A 199 -35.95 -4.52 1.94
CA ARG A 199 -35.00 -5.43 1.30
C ARG A 199 -33.58 -5.29 1.84
N TRP A 200 -33.40 -4.46 2.87
CA TRP A 200 -32.12 -4.25 3.51
C TRP A 200 -31.94 -5.19 4.69
N PHE A 201 -30.69 -5.53 4.98
CA PHE A 201 -30.32 -6.44 6.05
C PHE A 201 -29.48 -5.71 7.11
N CYS A 202 -29.95 -5.72 8.36
CA CYS A 202 -29.19 -5.22 9.50
C CYS A 202 -28.55 -6.40 10.23
N GLY A 203 -27.25 -6.60 10.04
CA GLY A 203 -26.52 -7.73 10.61
C GLY A 203 -25.22 -8.03 9.89
N ASP A 204 -24.55 -9.11 10.30
CA ASP A 204 -23.28 -9.53 9.71
C ASP A 204 -23.51 -10.17 8.33
N SER A 205 -23.20 -9.42 7.27
CA SER A 205 -23.33 -9.86 5.89
C SER A 205 -22.40 -11.02 5.51
N LEU A 206 -21.27 -11.20 6.20
CA LEU A 206 -20.36 -12.33 5.96
C LEU A 206 -20.94 -13.65 6.48
N LEU A 207 -21.74 -13.60 7.55
CA LEU A 207 -22.34 -14.79 8.18
C LEU A 207 -23.84 -14.91 7.93
N ALA A 208 -24.40 -13.96 7.18
CA ALA A 208 -25.76 -13.97 6.69
C ALA A 208 -25.99 -15.15 5.73
N GLY A 209 -27.00 -15.98 6.02
CA GLY A 209 -27.46 -17.01 5.08
C GLY A 209 -28.07 -16.39 3.82
N ARG A 210 -28.30 -17.20 2.77
CA ARG A 210 -28.95 -16.72 1.54
C ARG A 210 -30.31 -16.06 1.78
N GLU A 211 -31.01 -16.47 2.84
CA GLU A 211 -32.30 -15.94 3.26
C GLU A 211 -32.25 -14.46 3.67
N ALA A 212 -31.11 -13.98 4.19
CA ALA A 212 -30.92 -12.60 4.60
C ALA A 212 -30.93 -11.60 3.44
N TRP A 213 -30.61 -12.08 2.22
CA TRP A 213 -30.63 -11.28 1.01
C TRP A 213 -32.00 -11.31 0.31
N GLY A 214 -33.01 -11.88 0.99
CA GLY A 214 -34.36 -12.10 0.48
C GLY A 214 -34.44 -13.30 -0.46
N LYS A 215 -35.67 -13.73 -0.77
CA LYS A 215 -35.94 -14.71 -1.85
C LYS A 215 -35.61 -14.07 -3.21
N LEU A 216 -34.32 -13.83 -3.50
CA LEU A 216 -33.85 -13.21 -4.74
C LEU A 216 -34.36 -14.02 -5.94
N PRO A 217 -35.31 -13.49 -6.75
CA PRO A 217 -35.70 -14.18 -7.97
C PRO A 217 -34.52 -14.12 -8.95
N GLY A 218 -33.93 -15.27 -9.33
CA GLY A 218 -32.82 -15.30 -10.30
C GLY A 218 -31.40 -15.16 -9.74
N ASN A 219 -31.12 -15.72 -8.55
CA ASN A 219 -29.77 -16.09 -8.06
C ASN A 219 -28.66 -15.02 -8.03
N GLY A 220 -28.91 -13.78 -7.58
CA GLY A 220 -27.84 -12.83 -7.22
C GLY A 220 -28.12 -11.35 -7.51
N PHE A 221 -27.07 -10.53 -7.57
CA PHE A 221 -27.08 -9.11 -7.92
C PHE A 221 -26.32 -8.83 -9.22
N ASP A 222 -26.85 -7.92 -10.03
CA ASP A 222 -26.29 -7.57 -11.34
C ASP A 222 -25.13 -6.59 -11.21
N VAL A 223 -25.18 -5.73 -10.19
CA VAL A 223 -24.11 -4.80 -9.82
C VAL A 223 -23.85 -4.87 -8.32
N ILE A 224 -22.58 -4.94 -7.94
CA ILE A 224 -22.14 -4.92 -6.55
C ILE A 224 -21.08 -3.84 -6.39
N VAL A 225 -21.30 -2.93 -5.46
CA VAL A 225 -20.32 -1.91 -5.07
C VAL A 225 -19.94 -2.11 -3.62
N ALA A 226 -18.67 -1.94 -3.28
CA ALA A 226 -18.24 -2.12 -1.89
C ALA A 226 -16.99 -1.31 -1.54
N ASN A 227 -16.93 -0.86 -0.30
CA ASN A 227 -15.66 -0.54 0.37
C ASN A 227 -15.62 -1.38 1.65
N PRO A 228 -15.25 -2.67 1.54
CA PRO A 228 -15.26 -3.56 2.70
C PRO A 228 -14.24 -3.10 3.74
N PRO A 229 -14.44 -3.46 5.03
CA PRO A 229 -13.47 -3.16 6.08
C PRO A 229 -12.09 -3.76 5.80
N TRP A 230 -11.03 -2.99 6.07
CA TRP A 230 -9.63 -3.37 5.77
C TRP A 230 -8.89 -3.99 6.97
N GLU A 231 -9.61 -4.30 8.05
CA GLU A 231 -9.04 -4.78 9.31
C GLU A 231 -8.54 -6.23 9.26
N LYS A 232 -7.62 -6.54 10.19
CA LYS A 232 -7.14 -7.90 10.44
C LYS A 232 -8.05 -8.60 11.42
N ILE A 233 -8.33 -9.88 11.19
CA ILE A 233 -9.11 -10.71 12.09
C ILE A 233 -8.17 -11.30 13.16
N LYS A 234 -7.66 -10.46 14.05
CA LYS A 234 -6.71 -10.87 15.09
C LYS A 234 -6.92 -10.09 16.39
N ALA A 235 -6.98 -10.79 17.51
CA ALA A 235 -6.96 -10.14 18.82
C ALA A 235 -5.52 -9.75 19.18
N THR A 236 -5.26 -8.44 19.29
CA THR A 236 -3.98 -7.96 19.84
C THR A 236 -4.15 -7.39 21.26
N ARG A 237 -3.12 -7.56 22.09
CA ARG A 237 -3.07 -6.97 23.46
C ARG A 237 -3.23 -5.45 23.41
N HIS A 238 -2.69 -4.82 22.38
CA HIS A 238 -2.73 -3.38 22.20
C HIS A 238 -4.16 -2.88 21.93
N GLU A 239 -4.88 -3.52 20.99
CA GLU A 239 -6.29 -3.19 20.70
C GLU A 239 -7.18 -3.39 21.93
N PHE A 240 -7.00 -4.49 22.66
CA PHE A 240 -7.79 -4.75 23.87
C PHE A 240 -7.58 -3.69 24.96
N LEU A 241 -6.33 -3.25 25.17
CA LEU A 241 -6.01 -2.20 26.14
C LEU A 241 -6.50 -0.81 25.72
N GLN A 242 -6.56 -0.51 24.43
CA GLN A 242 -7.17 0.73 23.93
C GLN A 242 -8.68 0.74 24.15
N LYS A 243 -9.35 -0.40 23.95
CA LYS A 243 -10.79 -0.57 24.15
C LYS A 243 -11.26 -0.32 25.59
N THR A 244 -10.36 -0.47 26.57
CA THR A 244 -10.61 -0.18 28.00
C THR A 244 -10.32 1.27 28.39
N GLY A 245 -10.10 2.17 27.41
CA GLY A 245 -9.99 3.61 27.63
C GLY A 245 -8.62 4.12 28.10
N LYS A 246 -7.57 3.29 28.02
CA LYS A 246 -6.20 3.68 28.40
C LYS A 246 -5.36 4.03 27.17
N GLU A 247 -5.32 5.30 26.80
CA GLU A 247 -4.37 5.81 25.79
C GLU A 247 -2.93 5.70 26.30
N ARG A 248 -2.02 5.07 25.54
CA ARG A 248 -0.56 5.18 25.77
C ARG A 248 0.28 5.14 24.49
N HIS A 249 1.45 5.76 24.57
CA HIS A 249 2.49 5.77 23.55
C HIS A 249 3.37 4.50 23.59
N TYR A 250 3.88 4.12 22.42
CA TYR A 250 4.77 2.97 22.20
C TYR A 250 5.98 3.00 23.17
N GLY A 251 6.08 2.02 24.09
CA GLY A 251 7.22 1.85 24.99
C GLY A 251 6.97 2.10 26.50
N ALA A 252 5.74 2.41 26.92
CA ALA A 252 5.37 2.42 28.33
C ALA A 252 5.05 1.01 28.84
N GLU A 253 5.39 0.71 30.10
CA GLU A 253 4.99 -0.55 30.75
C GLU A 253 3.46 -0.66 30.79
N TYR A 254 2.96 -1.84 30.44
CA TYR A 254 1.54 -2.17 30.48
C TYR A 254 1.07 -2.18 31.94
N GLY A 255 0.02 -1.43 32.27
CA GLY A 255 -0.68 -1.63 33.54
C GLY A 255 -1.29 -3.04 33.59
N ALA A 256 -1.61 -3.54 34.79
CA ALA A 256 -2.20 -4.86 34.98
C ALA A 256 -3.41 -5.05 34.03
N LEU A 257 -3.26 -5.99 33.10
CA LEU A 257 -4.32 -6.49 32.22
C LEU A 257 -5.26 -7.36 33.05
N ASP A 258 -6.57 -7.16 32.92
CA ASP A 258 -7.51 -8.20 33.32
C ASP A 258 -7.31 -9.39 32.37
N ALA A 259 -6.66 -10.43 32.90
CA ALA A 259 -6.33 -11.61 32.13
C ALA A 259 -7.58 -12.39 31.69
N ALA A 260 -8.68 -12.31 32.46
CA ALA A 260 -9.91 -13.01 32.17
C ALA A 260 -10.67 -12.34 31.02
N ASP A 261 -10.84 -11.01 31.08
CA ASP A 261 -11.50 -10.25 30.01
C ASP A 261 -10.69 -10.31 28.70
N TYR A 262 -9.36 -10.24 28.77
CA TYR A 262 -8.53 -10.41 27.57
C TYR A 262 -8.62 -11.83 26.98
N ALA A 263 -8.72 -12.86 27.83
CA ALA A 263 -8.91 -14.23 27.38
C ALA A 263 -10.28 -14.42 26.71
N GLN A 264 -11.34 -13.84 27.27
CA GLN A 264 -12.68 -13.87 26.70
C GLN A 264 -12.75 -13.15 25.35
N HIS A 265 -12.17 -11.94 25.25
CA HIS A 265 -12.09 -11.21 23.99
C HIS A 265 -11.33 -12.00 22.92
N ARG A 266 -10.19 -12.61 23.28
CA ARG A 266 -9.42 -13.47 22.38
C ARG A 266 -10.20 -14.69 21.93
N ALA A 267 -10.95 -15.34 22.82
CA ALA A 267 -11.79 -16.48 22.50
C ALA A 267 -12.90 -16.09 21.53
N ALA A 268 -13.56 -14.95 21.73
CA ALA A 268 -14.61 -14.45 20.84
C ALA A 268 -14.07 -14.15 19.42
N VAL A 269 -12.95 -13.42 19.31
CA VAL A 269 -12.30 -13.14 18.02
C VAL A 269 -11.86 -14.43 17.33
N SER A 270 -11.31 -15.39 18.08
CA SER A 270 -10.89 -16.69 17.52
C SER A 270 -12.08 -17.51 17.03
N GLY A 271 -13.19 -17.53 17.78
CA GLY A 271 -14.43 -18.18 17.37
C GLY A 271 -15.04 -17.56 16.12
N TYR A 272 -15.03 -16.23 16.02
CA TYR A 272 -15.45 -15.50 14.82
C TYR A 272 -14.57 -15.85 13.61
N ALA A 273 -13.25 -15.79 13.78
CA ALA A 273 -12.28 -16.16 12.74
C ALA A 273 -12.49 -17.59 12.23
N ALA A 274 -12.76 -18.55 13.13
CA ALA A 274 -13.02 -19.94 12.77
C ALA A 274 -14.31 -20.10 11.94
N ARG A 275 -15.37 -19.36 12.26
CA ARG A 275 -16.62 -19.34 11.47
C ARG A 275 -16.36 -18.76 10.08
N LEU A 276 -15.61 -17.66 9.99
CA LEU A 276 -15.25 -17.06 8.71
C LEU A 276 -14.34 -17.96 7.88
N LEU A 277 -13.32 -18.60 8.45
CA LEU A 277 -12.45 -19.55 7.74
C LEU A 277 -13.24 -20.73 7.15
N ARG A 278 -14.27 -21.21 7.86
CA ARG A 278 -15.17 -22.24 7.36
C ARG A 278 -16.05 -21.73 6.20
N ALA A 279 -16.50 -20.49 6.30
CA ALA A 279 -17.35 -19.88 5.29
C ALA A 279 -16.55 -19.42 4.06
N TYR A 280 -15.29 -19.01 4.20
CA TYR A 280 -14.47 -18.35 3.18
C TYR A 280 -13.06 -18.96 3.14
N PRO A 281 -12.83 -20.01 2.34
CA PRO A 281 -11.56 -20.74 2.30
C PRO A 281 -10.36 -19.88 1.92
N SER A 282 -10.56 -18.79 1.16
CA SER A 282 -9.47 -17.88 0.78
C SER A 282 -8.75 -17.24 1.97
N LEU A 283 -9.41 -17.12 3.13
CA LEU A 283 -8.82 -16.62 4.37
C LEU A 283 -7.70 -17.52 4.94
N ALA A 284 -7.67 -18.80 4.57
CA ALA A 284 -6.68 -19.74 5.11
C ALA A 284 -5.26 -19.50 4.59
N SER A 285 -5.10 -18.67 3.54
CA SER A 285 -3.84 -18.54 2.80
C SER A 285 -2.81 -17.58 3.42
N GLY A 286 -3.00 -17.10 4.65
CA GLY A 286 -2.07 -16.18 5.31
C GLY A 286 -2.64 -15.59 6.61
N GLU A 287 -2.24 -14.37 6.96
CA GLU A 287 -2.95 -13.64 8.02
C GLU A 287 -4.36 -13.29 7.52
N PRO A 288 -5.42 -13.57 8.31
CA PRO A 288 -6.80 -13.38 7.86
C PRO A 288 -7.17 -11.89 7.87
N ASP A 289 -7.25 -11.29 6.68
CA ASP A 289 -7.73 -9.92 6.47
C ASP A 289 -9.22 -9.94 6.10
N MET A 290 -10.04 -9.06 6.68
CA MET A 290 -11.50 -9.11 6.50
C MET A 290 -11.94 -8.84 5.05
N TYR A 291 -11.26 -7.94 4.33
CA TYR A 291 -11.58 -7.65 2.93
C TYR A 291 -11.47 -8.87 2.01
N VAL A 292 -10.68 -9.90 2.38
CA VAL A 292 -10.56 -11.16 1.62
C VAL A 292 -11.88 -11.93 1.66
N ALA A 293 -12.50 -12.02 2.84
CA ALA A 293 -13.80 -12.67 3.02
C ALA A 293 -14.90 -11.91 2.26
N PHE A 294 -14.87 -10.58 2.33
CA PHE A 294 -15.81 -9.74 1.59
C PHE A 294 -15.68 -9.91 0.09
N LEU A 295 -14.47 -9.89 -0.48
CA LEU A 295 -14.29 -10.09 -1.92
C LEU A 295 -14.85 -11.44 -2.37
N GLU A 296 -14.64 -12.50 -1.60
CA GLU A 296 -15.25 -13.81 -1.88
C GLU A 296 -16.79 -13.77 -1.76
N LEU A 297 -17.34 -13.05 -0.77
CA LEU A 297 -18.77 -12.79 -0.66
C LEU A 297 -19.31 -12.03 -1.89
N LEU A 298 -18.62 -11.00 -2.40
CA LEU A 298 -19.09 -10.24 -3.57
C LEU A 298 -19.27 -11.16 -4.77
N VAL A 299 -18.31 -12.06 -5.01
CA VAL A 299 -18.38 -13.00 -6.13
C VAL A 299 -19.48 -14.07 -5.93
N ARG A 300 -19.82 -14.41 -4.67
CA ARG A 300 -20.96 -15.29 -4.36
C ARG A 300 -22.31 -14.62 -4.54
N LEU A 301 -22.38 -13.32 -4.29
CA LEU A 301 -23.60 -12.51 -4.38
C LEU A 301 -23.91 -12.13 -5.84
N ALA A 302 -22.92 -12.04 -6.71
CA ALA A 302 -23.10 -11.61 -8.09
C ALA A 302 -23.78 -12.69 -8.97
N THR A 303 -24.63 -12.25 -9.89
CA THR A 303 -25.15 -13.10 -10.97
C THR A 303 -24.05 -13.42 -11.99
N PRO A 304 -24.19 -14.50 -12.79
CA PRO A 304 -23.35 -14.69 -13.97
C PRO A 304 -23.43 -13.46 -14.89
N GLY A 305 -22.28 -12.93 -15.34
CA GLY A 305 -22.22 -11.65 -16.07
C GLY A 305 -22.34 -10.39 -15.21
N GLY A 306 -22.56 -10.54 -13.90
CA GLY A 306 -22.65 -9.42 -12.96
C GLY A 306 -21.35 -8.64 -12.84
N ARG A 307 -21.47 -7.37 -12.46
CA ARG A 307 -20.35 -6.43 -12.30
C ARG A 307 -20.07 -6.16 -10.82
N ILE A 308 -18.81 -6.20 -10.44
CA ILE A 308 -18.35 -5.90 -9.07
C ILE A 308 -17.36 -4.74 -9.16
N CYS A 309 -17.53 -3.70 -8.34
CA CYS A 309 -16.51 -2.66 -8.14
C CYS A 309 -16.24 -2.45 -6.65
N ALA A 310 -15.02 -2.72 -6.21
CA ALA A 310 -14.65 -2.67 -4.81
C ALA A 310 -13.40 -1.82 -4.54
N LEU A 311 -13.36 -1.14 -3.39
CA LEU A 311 -12.17 -0.44 -2.89
C LEU A 311 -11.48 -1.31 -1.83
N VAL A 312 -10.24 -1.74 -2.10
CA VAL A 312 -9.52 -2.70 -1.23
C VAL A 312 -8.04 -2.37 -1.08
N PRO A 313 -7.36 -2.84 -0.03
CA PRO A 313 -5.92 -2.62 0.13
C PRO A 313 -5.11 -3.16 -1.05
N ALA A 314 -4.03 -2.46 -1.43
CA ALA A 314 -3.17 -2.91 -2.53
C ALA A 314 -2.38 -4.19 -2.23
N GLY A 315 -2.52 -4.75 -1.02
CA GLY A 315 -2.11 -6.11 -0.67
C GLY A 315 -2.71 -7.16 -1.61
N LEU A 316 -3.91 -6.94 -2.18
CA LEU A 316 -4.54 -7.88 -3.10
C LEU A 316 -3.62 -8.28 -4.27
N ILE A 317 -2.89 -7.33 -4.87
CA ILE A 317 -2.05 -7.60 -6.05
C ILE A 317 -0.63 -8.10 -5.73
N ARG A 318 -0.23 -8.21 -4.45
CA ARG A 318 1.18 -8.46 -4.09
C ARG A 318 1.41 -9.41 -2.92
N SER A 319 0.45 -9.56 -2.01
CA SER A 319 0.61 -10.37 -0.81
C SER A 319 0.54 -11.86 -1.13
N GLN A 320 1.40 -12.67 -0.53
CA GLN A 320 1.30 -14.13 -0.62
C GLN A 320 -0.03 -14.64 -0.04
N GLY A 321 -0.53 -13.97 0.99
CA GLY A 321 -1.82 -14.22 1.67
C GLY A 321 -3.03 -14.25 0.75
N THR A 322 -2.99 -13.53 -0.37
CA THR A 322 -4.12 -13.35 -1.28
C THR A 322 -3.99 -14.15 -2.58
N THR A 323 -3.06 -15.10 -2.65
CA THR A 323 -2.82 -15.92 -3.87
C THR A 323 -4.07 -16.68 -4.31
N THR A 324 -4.72 -17.39 -3.37
CA THR A 324 -5.95 -18.16 -3.64
C THR A 324 -7.07 -17.24 -4.12
N LEU A 325 -7.28 -16.12 -3.44
CA LEU A 325 -8.28 -15.13 -3.84
C LEU A 325 -7.99 -14.54 -5.23
N ARG A 326 -6.75 -14.12 -5.51
CA ARG A 326 -6.36 -13.60 -6.83
C ARG A 326 -6.67 -14.60 -7.94
N ARG A 327 -6.32 -15.87 -7.73
CA ARG A 327 -6.60 -16.95 -8.67
C ARG A 327 -8.10 -17.08 -8.90
N GLU A 328 -8.91 -17.12 -7.85
CA GLU A 328 -10.37 -17.16 -7.99
C GLU A 328 -10.93 -15.96 -8.77
N LEU A 329 -10.53 -14.73 -8.43
CA LEU A 329 -11.02 -13.52 -9.10
C LEU A 329 -10.62 -13.48 -10.59
N ILE A 330 -9.39 -13.87 -10.91
CA ILE A 330 -8.90 -13.94 -12.29
C ILE A 330 -9.60 -15.08 -13.04
N ASP A 331 -9.82 -16.23 -12.41
CA ASP A 331 -10.40 -17.38 -13.08
C ASP A 331 -11.90 -17.23 -13.30
N ARG A 332 -12.63 -16.50 -12.46
CA ARG A 332 -14.10 -16.31 -12.60
C ARG A 332 -14.49 -15.06 -13.40
N SER A 333 -13.52 -14.26 -13.84
CA SER A 333 -13.76 -12.99 -14.54
C SER A 333 -13.56 -13.08 -16.05
N SER A 334 -14.52 -12.55 -16.80
CA SER A 334 -14.36 -12.26 -18.24
C SER A 334 -13.54 -10.99 -18.45
N ALA A 335 -13.68 -10.00 -17.58
CA ALA A 335 -12.91 -8.76 -17.56
C ALA A 335 -12.55 -8.35 -16.12
N MET A 336 -11.34 -7.86 -15.92
CA MET A 336 -10.87 -7.38 -14.62
C MET A 336 -9.89 -6.22 -14.81
N ASP A 337 -10.21 -5.06 -14.24
CA ASP A 337 -9.38 -3.86 -14.27
C ASP A 337 -8.99 -3.46 -12.84
N LEU A 338 -7.72 -3.12 -12.66
CA LEU A 338 -7.07 -2.80 -11.40
C LEU A 338 -6.56 -1.35 -11.44
N GLY A 339 -7.24 -0.47 -10.72
CA GLY A 339 -6.86 0.92 -10.54
C GLY A 339 -6.08 1.15 -9.26
N ILE A 340 -4.79 1.47 -9.35
CA ILE A 340 -3.91 1.70 -8.20
C ILE A 340 -3.98 3.15 -7.76
N PHE A 341 -4.35 3.40 -6.50
CA PHE A 341 -4.27 4.70 -5.87
C PHE A 341 -3.10 4.79 -4.89
N GLU A 342 -2.46 5.95 -4.83
CA GLU A 342 -1.75 6.43 -3.65
C GLU A 342 -2.61 7.49 -2.94
N ASN A 343 -2.71 7.45 -1.61
CA ASN A 343 -3.53 8.38 -0.82
C ASN A 343 -2.97 9.83 -0.74
N ARG A 344 -2.28 10.30 -1.78
CA ARG A 344 -1.72 11.66 -1.84
C ARG A 344 -2.80 12.74 -1.92
N ALA A 345 -3.93 12.43 -2.55
CA ALA A 345 -5.10 13.30 -2.64
C ALA A 345 -5.99 13.29 -1.37
N ARG A 346 -5.52 12.62 -0.30
CA ARG A 346 -6.19 12.54 1.01
C ARG A 346 -7.67 12.12 0.89
N PHE A 347 -7.92 11.04 0.17
CA PHE A 347 -9.24 10.40 0.15
C PHE A 347 -9.59 9.88 1.55
N PHE A 348 -8.59 9.33 2.25
CA PHE A 348 -8.75 8.81 3.60
C PHE A 348 -7.83 9.56 4.58
N GLY A 349 -8.26 9.70 5.84
CA GLY A 349 -7.48 10.29 6.94
C GLY A 349 -6.34 9.40 7.46
N ILE A 350 -5.58 8.78 6.55
CA ILE A 350 -4.45 7.86 6.82
C ILE A 350 -3.17 8.34 6.15
N ASP A 351 -2.07 7.60 6.32
CA ASP A 351 -0.78 7.90 5.67
C ASP A 351 -0.97 8.14 4.16
N THR A 352 -0.42 9.24 3.66
CA THR A 352 -0.58 9.67 2.26
C THR A 352 0.09 8.73 1.26
N ARG A 353 0.99 7.84 1.73
CA ARG A 353 1.66 6.82 0.92
C ARG A 353 0.93 5.48 0.95
N PHE A 354 -0.17 5.37 1.69
CA PHE A 354 -0.97 4.15 1.68
C PHE A 354 -1.52 3.89 0.27
N LYS A 355 -1.37 2.65 -0.20
CA LYS A 355 -1.85 2.21 -1.51
C LYS A 355 -3.09 1.33 -1.37
N PHE A 356 -4.10 1.65 -2.16
CA PHE A 356 -5.34 0.88 -2.28
C PHE A 356 -5.72 0.75 -3.76
N LEU A 357 -6.70 -0.09 -4.04
CA LEU A 357 -7.15 -0.43 -5.39
C LEU A 357 -8.63 -0.10 -5.54
N SER A 358 -9.02 0.39 -6.71
CA SER A 358 -10.34 0.11 -7.27
C SER A 358 -10.21 -1.16 -8.10
N VAL A 359 -11.02 -2.16 -7.78
CA VAL A 359 -11.05 -3.46 -8.47
C VAL A 359 -12.39 -3.55 -9.17
N SER A 360 -12.38 -3.48 -10.50
CA SER A 360 -13.57 -3.64 -11.34
C SER A 360 -13.54 -5.02 -12.00
N ILE A 361 -14.60 -5.80 -11.82
CA ILE A 361 -14.70 -7.19 -12.31
C ILE A 361 -16.03 -7.35 -13.03
N THR A 362 -15.99 -7.98 -14.21
CA THR A 362 -17.18 -8.58 -14.84
C THR A 362 -17.03 -10.09 -14.78
N LEU A 363 -18.01 -10.76 -14.19
CA LEU A 363 -18.01 -12.22 -14.08
C LEU A 363 -18.37 -12.87 -15.42
N GLU A 364 -17.96 -14.12 -15.59
CA GLU A 364 -18.36 -14.92 -16.75
C GLU A 364 -19.87 -15.15 -16.77
N ARG A 365 -20.45 -15.19 -17.98
CA ARG A 365 -21.85 -15.54 -18.20
C ARG A 365 -22.05 -17.05 -18.11
N ALA A 366 -23.29 -17.47 -17.82
CA ALA A 366 -23.64 -18.88 -17.73
C ALA A 366 -23.59 -19.63 -19.09
N SER A 367 -23.60 -18.91 -20.22
CA SER A 367 -23.68 -19.44 -21.59
C SER A 367 -22.41 -20.12 -22.12
N GLY A 368 -21.44 -20.44 -21.26
CA GLY A 368 -20.17 -21.08 -21.63
C GLY A 368 -18.97 -20.12 -21.60
N PRO A 369 -17.75 -20.64 -21.83
CA PRO A 369 -16.51 -19.87 -21.68
C PRO A 369 -16.45 -18.71 -22.68
N GLU A 370 -16.50 -17.48 -22.17
CA GLU A 370 -16.27 -16.27 -22.96
C GLU A 370 -14.76 -16.01 -23.14
N LYS A 371 -14.40 -15.26 -24.18
CA LYS A 371 -13.01 -14.80 -24.37
C LYS A 371 -12.61 -13.89 -23.19
N LYS A 372 -11.80 -14.40 -22.28
CA LYS A 372 -11.26 -13.63 -21.15
C LYS A 372 -10.34 -12.53 -21.64
N LEU A 373 -10.64 -11.28 -21.29
CA LEU A 373 -9.81 -10.13 -21.62
C LEU A 373 -8.53 -10.13 -20.77
N PRO A 374 -7.41 -9.57 -21.28
CA PRO A 374 -6.26 -9.23 -20.46
C PRO A 374 -6.67 -8.37 -19.26
N LEU A 375 -5.97 -8.51 -18.14
CA LEU A 375 -6.17 -7.63 -16.99
C LEU A 375 -5.82 -6.19 -17.38
N GLY A 376 -6.63 -5.22 -17.00
CA GLY A 376 -6.23 -3.82 -17.05
C GLY A 376 -5.51 -3.41 -15.78
N LEU A 377 -4.42 -2.66 -15.91
CA LEU A 377 -3.72 -2.04 -14.80
C LEU A 377 -3.51 -0.57 -15.10
N ALA A 378 -3.87 0.31 -14.17
CA ALA A 378 -3.66 1.74 -14.32
C ALA A 378 -3.38 2.41 -12.97
N HIS A 379 -2.65 3.52 -12.99
CA HIS A 379 -2.41 4.35 -11.82
C HIS A 379 -3.41 5.51 -11.81
N TYR A 380 -4.13 5.68 -10.72
CA TYR A 380 -5.16 6.69 -10.53
C TYR A 380 -4.69 7.78 -9.58
N THR A 381 -5.05 9.02 -9.87
CA THR A 381 -4.73 10.19 -9.03
C THR A 381 -6.00 10.97 -8.71
N GLY A 382 -6.10 11.54 -7.50
CA GLY A 382 -7.24 12.38 -7.14
C GLY A 382 -7.06 13.84 -7.56
N THR A 383 -8.19 14.48 -7.87
CA THR A 383 -8.32 15.93 -8.02
C THR A 383 -9.21 16.47 -6.89
N ASP A 384 -9.50 17.78 -6.88
CA ASP A 384 -10.44 18.37 -5.93
C ASP A 384 -11.88 17.87 -6.11
N THR A 385 -12.22 17.35 -7.28
CA THR A 385 -13.60 17.00 -7.67
C THR A 385 -13.77 15.54 -8.07
N GLY A 386 -12.69 14.77 -8.26
CA GLY A 386 -12.80 13.42 -8.77
C GLY A 386 -11.50 12.64 -8.82
N VAL A 387 -11.44 11.72 -9.78
CA VAL A 387 -10.31 10.81 -10.03
C VAL A 387 -9.90 10.90 -11.50
N THR A 388 -8.61 11.09 -11.74
CA THR A 388 -7.98 10.96 -13.06
C THR A 388 -7.46 9.55 -13.23
N VAL A 389 -7.82 8.91 -14.34
CA VAL A 389 -7.36 7.58 -14.73
C VAL A 389 -6.12 7.72 -15.61
N GLY A 390 -4.99 7.15 -15.19
CA GLY A 390 -3.79 7.05 -16.01
C GLY A 390 -3.95 6.05 -17.16
N GLN A 391 -2.87 5.89 -17.93
CA GLN A 391 -2.83 4.92 -19.03
C GLN A 391 -3.12 3.49 -18.53
N ILE A 392 -4.03 2.80 -19.23
CA ILE A 392 -4.34 1.39 -18.95
C ILE A 392 -3.35 0.49 -19.68
N VAL A 393 -2.59 -0.29 -18.93
CA VAL A 393 -1.72 -1.37 -19.42
C VAL A 393 -2.51 -2.66 -19.45
N ARG A 394 -2.44 -3.39 -20.57
CA ARG A 394 -3.11 -4.69 -20.74
C ARG A 394 -2.13 -5.83 -20.44
N ILE A 395 -2.40 -6.57 -19.35
CA ILE A 395 -1.58 -7.67 -18.86
C ILE A 395 -2.27 -8.99 -19.22
N GLY A 396 -1.68 -9.73 -20.17
CA GLY A 396 -2.22 -11.04 -20.57
C GLY A 396 -2.17 -12.06 -19.44
N ARG A 397 -3.29 -12.75 -19.15
CA ARG A 397 -3.42 -13.66 -18.00
C ARG A 397 -2.38 -14.78 -17.98
N ALA A 398 -2.21 -15.50 -19.10
CA ALA A 398 -1.20 -16.55 -19.22
C ALA A 398 0.24 -16.01 -19.17
N ALA A 399 0.46 -14.80 -19.68
CA ALA A 399 1.76 -14.15 -19.61
C ALA A 399 2.10 -13.74 -18.17
N LEU A 400 1.11 -13.25 -17.41
CA LEU A 400 1.24 -12.97 -15.99
C LEU A 400 1.59 -14.25 -15.22
N GLU A 401 0.83 -15.33 -15.41
CA GLU A 401 1.07 -16.59 -14.69
C GLU A 401 2.47 -17.17 -14.97
N ARG A 402 2.95 -17.09 -16.22
CA ARG A 402 4.33 -17.49 -16.54
C ARG A 402 5.39 -16.63 -15.83
N CYS A 403 5.18 -15.33 -15.74
CA CYS A 403 6.12 -14.42 -15.07
C CYS A 403 6.01 -14.49 -13.54
N ARG A 404 4.79 -14.77 -13.03
CA ARG A 404 4.36 -14.67 -11.64
C ARG A 404 3.32 -15.79 -11.37
N PRO A 405 3.76 -17.01 -11.00
CA PRO A 405 2.84 -18.14 -10.76
C PRO A 405 1.84 -17.92 -9.60
N ASP A 406 2.16 -16.99 -8.69
CA ASP A 406 1.29 -16.53 -7.61
C ASP A 406 0.25 -15.47 -8.05
N LEU A 407 0.23 -15.16 -9.35
CA LEU A 407 -0.62 -14.16 -10.01
C LEU A 407 -0.53 -12.75 -9.40
N SER A 408 0.55 -12.46 -8.66
CA SER A 408 0.82 -11.09 -8.21
C SER A 408 1.10 -10.18 -9.40
N VAL A 409 0.51 -8.99 -9.41
CA VAL A 409 0.52 -8.08 -10.57
C VAL A 409 1.62 -7.03 -10.38
N PRO A 410 2.66 -6.99 -11.23
CA PRO A 410 3.71 -5.97 -11.13
C PRO A 410 3.15 -4.58 -11.51
N GLU A 411 3.47 -3.56 -10.71
CA GLU A 411 3.06 -2.17 -10.93
C GLU A 411 3.78 -1.53 -12.12
N VAL A 412 3.24 -1.70 -13.33
CA VAL A 412 3.75 -1.11 -14.58
C VAL A 412 2.81 -0.02 -15.12
N ARG A 413 3.39 1.02 -15.74
CA ARG A 413 2.69 2.21 -16.22
C ARG A 413 2.52 2.24 -17.74
N THR A 414 3.35 1.49 -18.48
CA THR A 414 3.29 1.44 -19.93
C THR A 414 3.39 -0.01 -20.44
N ALA A 415 2.92 -0.24 -21.66
CA ALA A 415 3.13 -1.52 -22.35
C ALA A 415 4.63 -1.84 -22.55
N GLY A 416 5.49 -0.82 -22.64
CA GLY A 416 6.94 -0.97 -22.72
C GLY A 416 7.52 -1.53 -21.42
N GLU A 417 7.12 -0.98 -20.27
CA GLU A 417 7.52 -1.50 -18.95
C GLU A 417 7.04 -2.95 -18.75
N TRP A 418 5.81 -3.28 -19.16
CA TRP A 418 5.32 -4.66 -19.10
C TRP A 418 6.19 -5.62 -19.95
N LYS A 419 6.46 -5.27 -21.21
CA LYS A 419 7.34 -6.05 -22.09
C LYS A 419 8.76 -6.19 -21.52
N MET A 420 9.27 -5.15 -20.87
CA MET A 420 10.57 -5.18 -20.19
C MET A 420 10.55 -6.18 -19.03
N PHE A 421 9.54 -6.13 -18.16
CA PHE A 421 9.37 -7.08 -17.06
C PHE A 421 9.26 -8.54 -17.57
N GLN A 422 8.53 -8.77 -18.67
CA GLN A 422 8.44 -10.10 -19.31
C GLN A 422 9.78 -10.60 -19.83
N ARG A 423 10.60 -9.73 -20.45
CA ARG A 423 11.96 -10.07 -20.91
C ARG A 423 12.86 -10.44 -19.74
N MET A 424 12.82 -9.66 -18.66
CA MET A 424 13.57 -9.96 -17.44
C MET A 424 13.18 -11.32 -16.85
N ALA A 425 11.89 -11.64 -16.83
CA ALA A 425 11.40 -12.94 -16.38
C ALA A 425 11.81 -14.10 -17.30
N SER A 426 11.75 -13.90 -18.63
CA SER A 426 12.10 -14.94 -19.59
C SER A 426 13.60 -15.24 -19.62
N ASN A 427 14.43 -14.22 -19.42
CA ASN A 427 15.89 -14.32 -19.44
C ASN A 427 16.50 -14.58 -18.05
N GLY A 428 15.69 -14.56 -17.01
CA GLY A 428 16.12 -14.81 -15.65
C GLY A 428 15.82 -16.23 -15.17
N LEU A 429 16.16 -16.46 -13.90
CA LEU A 429 15.86 -17.64 -13.12
C LEU A 429 15.26 -17.16 -11.80
N GLY A 430 14.14 -17.77 -11.40
CA GLY A 430 13.62 -17.61 -10.06
C GLY A 430 14.55 -18.25 -9.03
N ALA A 431 14.21 -18.06 -7.76
CA ALA A 431 14.85 -18.72 -6.63
C ALA A 431 13.78 -19.43 -5.80
N ILE A 432 12.97 -20.26 -6.47
CA ILE A 432 11.74 -20.86 -5.93
C ILE A 432 12.03 -22.26 -5.40
N GLY A 433 12.72 -23.10 -6.18
CA GLY A 433 13.08 -24.47 -5.82
C GLY A 433 14.52 -24.60 -5.35
N GLU A 434 14.81 -25.59 -4.49
CA GLU A 434 16.15 -25.80 -3.92
C GLU A 434 17.22 -26.13 -4.96
N THR A 435 16.81 -26.59 -6.13
CA THR A 435 17.68 -26.86 -7.29
C THR A 435 18.00 -25.60 -8.10
N ASP A 436 17.34 -24.47 -7.85
CA ASP A 436 17.62 -23.22 -8.57
C ASP A 436 19.00 -22.68 -8.16
N PRO A 437 19.85 -22.24 -9.12
CA PRO A 437 21.18 -21.69 -8.82
C PRO A 437 21.18 -20.49 -7.87
N TRP A 438 20.03 -19.79 -7.81
CA TRP A 438 19.82 -18.62 -6.98
C TRP A 438 19.02 -18.89 -5.72
N TYR A 439 18.70 -20.15 -5.39
CA TYR A 439 17.95 -20.47 -4.17
C TYR A 439 18.78 -20.10 -2.92
N PRO A 440 18.34 -19.10 -2.12
CA PRO A 440 19.10 -18.65 -0.97
C PRO A 440 18.63 -19.36 0.29
N GLU A 441 19.58 -19.74 1.13
CA GLU A 441 19.30 -19.95 2.54
C GLU A 441 19.27 -18.58 3.23
N ILE A 442 18.08 -18.13 3.67
CA ILE A 442 17.88 -16.85 4.34
C ILE A 442 17.71 -17.10 5.85
N VAL A 443 18.44 -16.35 6.68
CA VAL A 443 18.34 -16.43 8.15
C VAL A 443 18.09 -15.07 8.77
N ARG A 444 17.14 -15.03 9.72
CA ARG A 444 16.99 -13.98 10.72
C ARG A 444 17.78 -14.42 11.95
N GLU A 445 18.96 -13.85 12.16
CA GLU A 445 19.87 -14.34 13.21
C GLU A 445 19.39 -13.97 14.60
N VAL A 446 18.91 -12.73 14.79
CA VAL A 446 18.42 -12.20 16.06
C VAL A 446 17.08 -11.50 15.86
N ASP A 447 16.10 -11.76 16.72
CA ASP A 447 14.85 -11.01 16.75
C ASP A 447 14.95 -9.82 17.72
N MET A 448 14.86 -8.61 17.20
CA MET A 448 15.08 -7.37 17.98
C MET A 448 14.05 -7.16 19.10
N THR A 449 12.90 -7.86 19.07
CA THR A 449 11.88 -7.78 20.12
C THR A 449 12.00 -8.93 21.10
N ARG A 450 12.02 -10.17 20.61
CA ARG A 450 12.05 -11.36 21.47
C ARG A 450 13.37 -11.50 22.22
N ASP A 451 14.48 -11.20 21.55
CA ASP A 451 15.82 -11.47 22.09
C ASP A 451 16.41 -10.25 22.82
N ARG A 452 15.61 -9.19 23.00
CA ARG A 452 15.98 -7.93 23.66
C ARG A 452 16.64 -8.09 25.05
N PRO A 453 16.25 -9.03 25.93
CA PRO A 453 16.92 -9.25 27.21
C PRO A 453 18.43 -9.56 27.10
N HIS A 454 18.89 -10.05 25.94
CA HIS A 454 20.29 -10.40 25.71
C HIS A 454 21.14 -9.22 25.19
N PHE A 455 20.54 -8.07 24.91
CA PHE A 455 21.25 -6.93 24.32
C PHE A 455 22.03 -6.15 25.39
N ARG A 456 23.21 -5.66 25.03
CA ARG A 456 24.10 -4.87 25.89
C ARG A 456 24.53 -3.62 25.15
N ALA A 457 24.52 -2.46 25.82
CA ALA A 457 24.94 -1.20 25.20
C ALA A 457 26.47 -1.08 25.07
N ALA A 458 27.21 -1.62 26.05
CA ALA A 458 28.66 -1.58 26.06
C ALA A 458 29.27 -2.77 25.30
N GLN A 459 30.29 -2.46 24.49
CA GLN A 459 31.17 -3.46 23.92
C GLN A 459 31.80 -4.29 25.05
N GLY A 460 31.80 -5.61 24.90
CA GLY A 460 32.49 -6.54 25.80
C GLY A 460 33.49 -7.37 25.02
N ARG A 461 34.50 -7.94 25.69
CA ARG A 461 35.65 -8.62 25.04
C ARG A 461 35.27 -9.71 24.03
N ALA A 462 34.15 -10.40 24.23
CA ALA A 462 33.67 -11.48 23.37
C ALA A 462 32.30 -11.21 22.73
N ARG A 463 31.73 -10.00 22.89
CA ARG A 463 30.39 -9.70 22.37
C ARG A 463 30.44 -9.32 20.90
N LEU A 464 29.48 -9.81 20.12
CA LEU A 464 29.34 -9.45 18.72
C LEU A 464 28.57 -8.13 18.60
N PRO A 465 28.97 -7.22 17.70
CA PRO A 465 28.14 -6.07 17.36
C PRO A 465 26.83 -6.56 16.73
N LEU A 466 25.70 -5.98 17.19
CA LEU A 466 24.37 -6.29 16.67
C LEU A 466 24.02 -5.32 15.55
N VAL A 467 23.95 -5.84 14.33
CA VAL A 467 23.74 -5.05 13.11
C VAL A 467 22.26 -4.81 12.85
N GLU A 468 21.87 -3.55 12.71
CA GLU A 468 20.54 -3.08 12.33
C GLU A 468 20.50 -2.61 10.87
N GLY A 469 19.30 -2.60 10.26
CA GLY A 469 19.09 -2.27 8.84
C GLY A 469 19.69 -0.93 8.41
N ARG A 470 19.73 0.06 9.32
CA ARG A 470 20.29 1.39 9.06
C ARG A 470 21.78 1.37 8.73
N MET A 471 22.51 0.34 9.16
CA MET A 471 23.95 0.22 8.93
C MET A 471 24.29 -0.46 7.59
N VAL A 472 23.29 -1.02 6.90
CA VAL A 472 23.46 -1.69 5.61
C VAL A 472 23.02 -0.74 4.49
N HIS A 473 23.95 -0.48 3.56
CA HIS A 473 23.68 0.28 2.34
C HIS A 473 24.26 -0.46 1.12
N GLN A 474 24.03 0.04 -0.09
CA GLN A 474 24.56 -0.58 -1.32
C GLN A 474 26.06 -0.76 -1.25
N PHE A 475 26.52 -2.02 -1.27
CA PHE A 475 27.93 -2.42 -1.19
C PHE A 475 28.66 -1.97 0.08
N ARG A 476 27.97 -1.43 1.09
CA ARG A 476 28.58 -0.81 2.28
C ARG A 476 28.03 -1.43 3.56
N PHE A 477 28.94 -1.88 4.41
CA PHE A 477 28.63 -2.46 5.72
C PHE A 477 29.14 -1.53 6.82
N GLY A 478 28.23 -0.96 7.61
CA GLY A 478 28.58 0.12 8.54
C GLY A 478 28.46 1.51 7.92
N ALA A 479 27.48 1.74 7.03
CA ALA A 479 27.27 3.02 6.36
C ALA A 479 26.69 4.12 7.28
N LYS A 480 26.19 3.75 8.45
CA LYS A 480 25.71 4.67 9.49
C LYS A 480 26.19 4.22 10.86
N LYS A 481 26.51 5.17 11.72
CA LYS A 481 26.84 4.93 13.14
C LYS A 481 25.71 5.34 14.06
N TYR A 482 25.47 4.56 15.11
CA TYR A 482 24.60 4.96 16.20
C TYR A 482 25.23 6.13 16.97
N VAL A 483 24.40 7.12 17.33
CA VAL A 483 24.83 8.28 18.12
C VAL A 483 24.17 8.25 19.50
N SER A 484 22.84 8.27 19.55
CA SER A 484 22.08 8.32 20.80
C SER A 484 20.60 7.97 20.60
N GLY A 485 19.86 7.87 21.71
CA GLY A 485 18.40 7.68 21.71
C GLY A 485 17.95 6.23 21.47
N THR A 486 16.63 6.00 21.46
CA THR A 486 16.06 4.65 21.31
C THR A 486 14.83 4.65 20.42
N GLY A 487 14.53 3.49 19.83
CA GLY A 487 13.35 3.30 18.98
C GLY A 487 13.31 4.28 17.82
N ARG A 488 12.13 4.87 17.55
CA ARG A 488 11.94 5.84 16.46
C ARG A 488 12.70 7.16 16.65
N ARG A 489 13.16 7.45 17.86
CA ARG A 489 13.93 8.66 18.21
C ARG A 489 15.44 8.43 18.19
N ALA A 490 15.91 7.22 17.85
CA ALA A 490 17.33 6.95 17.75
C ALA A 490 17.98 7.78 16.63
N ILE A 491 19.06 8.47 16.97
CA ILE A 491 19.86 9.31 16.09
C ILE A 491 21.00 8.47 15.53
N TRP A 492 21.15 8.54 14.21
CA TRP A 492 22.17 7.83 13.45
C TRP A 492 22.86 8.81 12.51
N ALA A 493 24.19 8.83 12.50
CA ALA A 493 24.97 9.65 11.59
C ALA A 493 25.37 8.84 10.36
N ALA A 494 25.28 9.44 9.17
CA ALA A 494 25.76 8.83 7.95
C ALA A 494 27.29 8.89 7.89
N LEU A 495 27.93 7.88 7.32
CA LEU A 495 29.37 7.86 7.13
C LEU A 495 29.70 8.06 5.66
N PRO A 496 30.61 9.00 5.30
CA PRO A 496 31.09 9.18 3.94
C PRO A 496 31.65 7.88 3.34
N LEU A 497 31.68 7.81 2.02
CA LEU A 497 32.33 6.69 1.31
C LEU A 497 33.80 6.57 1.77
N GLY A 498 34.26 5.33 2.00
CA GLY A 498 35.61 5.06 2.53
C GLY A 498 35.75 5.20 4.04
N GLN A 499 34.67 5.53 4.75
CA GLN A 499 34.67 5.67 6.20
C GLN A 499 33.69 4.72 6.88
N SER A 500 33.26 3.66 6.20
CA SER A 500 32.31 2.71 6.78
C SER A 500 32.88 2.08 8.04
N ASN A 501 32.10 2.14 9.12
CA ASN A 501 32.49 1.64 10.43
C ASN A 501 31.26 1.16 11.20
N VAL A 502 31.36 -0.01 11.81
CA VAL A 502 30.27 -0.60 12.58
C VAL A 502 30.28 -0.06 13.99
N VAL A 503 29.42 0.92 14.23
CA VAL A 503 29.16 1.47 15.57
C VAL A 503 27.68 1.20 15.89
N PRO A 504 27.38 0.05 16.52
CA PRO A 504 26.01 -0.39 16.74
C PRO A 504 25.42 0.26 18.00
N GLN A 505 24.10 0.23 18.11
CA GLN A 505 23.43 0.56 19.37
C GLN A 505 23.63 -0.54 20.44
N PHE A 506 23.73 -1.79 19.99
CA PHE A 506 23.74 -2.95 20.87
C PHE A 506 24.81 -3.97 20.48
N PHE A 507 25.19 -4.77 21.46
CA PHE A 507 26.03 -5.95 21.35
C PHE A 507 25.28 -7.14 21.92
N ILE A 508 25.62 -8.34 21.46
CA ILE A 508 25.05 -9.60 21.93
C ILE A 508 26.15 -10.62 22.24
N ASP A 509 25.96 -11.40 23.30
CA ASP A 509 26.84 -12.52 23.59
C ASP A 509 26.63 -13.65 22.57
N PRO A 510 27.68 -14.20 21.94
CA PRO A 510 27.56 -15.37 21.06
C PRO A 510 26.77 -16.52 21.69
N GLN A 511 26.85 -16.69 23.01
CA GLN A 511 26.14 -17.76 23.73
C GLN A 511 24.62 -17.59 23.74
N ALA A 512 24.13 -16.35 23.59
CA ALA A 512 22.70 -16.05 23.50
C ALA A 512 22.11 -16.29 22.09
N LEU A 513 22.96 -16.53 21.09
CA LEU A 513 22.53 -16.88 19.74
C LEU A 513 22.14 -18.36 19.67
N SER A 514 21.10 -18.66 18.88
CA SER A 514 20.83 -20.03 18.43
C SER A 514 22.05 -20.63 17.74
N ASP A 515 22.20 -21.96 17.75
CA ASP A 515 23.35 -22.64 17.13
C ASP A 515 23.52 -22.27 15.65
N LYS A 516 22.40 -22.17 14.93
CA LYS A 516 22.37 -21.73 13.53
C LYS A 516 22.90 -20.31 13.37
N ALA A 517 22.44 -19.36 14.20
CA ALA A 517 22.89 -17.98 14.15
C ALA A 517 24.36 -17.82 14.59
N ARG A 518 24.80 -18.60 15.58
CA ARG A 518 26.19 -18.60 16.07
C ARG A 518 27.17 -19.11 15.02
N LYS A 519 26.86 -20.23 14.35
CA LYS A 519 27.68 -20.73 13.24
C LYS A 519 27.74 -19.69 12.11
N ARG A 520 26.60 -19.09 11.80
CA ARG A 520 26.47 -18.10 10.71
C ARG A 520 27.21 -16.79 10.99
N SER A 521 27.25 -16.33 12.23
CA SER A 521 27.97 -15.10 12.61
C SER A 521 29.49 -15.23 12.48
N GLN A 522 30.02 -16.45 12.40
CA GLN A 522 31.44 -16.75 12.16
C GLN A 522 31.80 -16.82 10.68
N MET A 523 30.84 -16.61 9.77
CA MET A 523 31.03 -16.71 8.33
C MET A 523 30.85 -15.35 7.64
N VAL A 524 31.60 -15.16 6.56
CA VAL A 524 31.29 -14.14 5.57
C VAL A 524 30.01 -14.55 4.83
N ARG A 525 29.07 -13.61 4.70
CA ARG A 525 27.74 -13.85 4.12
C ARG A 525 27.18 -12.59 3.50
N ALA A 526 26.21 -12.69 2.60
CA ALA A 526 25.52 -11.50 2.12
C ALA A 526 24.44 -11.07 3.14
N GLY A 527 24.12 -9.78 3.18
CA GLY A 527 23.02 -9.25 4.00
C GLY A 527 22.37 -8.05 3.32
N PHE A 528 21.10 -7.83 3.59
CA PHE A 528 20.35 -6.70 3.01
C PHE A 528 19.46 -6.01 4.04
N CYS A 529 19.19 -4.73 3.86
CA CYS A 529 18.19 -4.01 4.65
C CYS A 529 16.79 -4.39 4.15
N ASP A 530 16.00 -5.07 4.97
CA ASP A 530 14.65 -5.49 4.54
C ASP A 530 13.63 -4.34 4.59
N ILE A 531 13.87 -3.27 5.36
CA ILE A 531 12.98 -2.09 5.44
C ILE A 531 13.36 -1.06 4.38
N THR A 532 12.51 -0.91 3.38
CA THR A 532 12.78 -0.08 2.20
C THR A 532 11.51 0.15 1.38
N GLY A 533 11.44 1.21 0.58
CA GLY A 533 10.23 1.65 -0.10
C GLY A 533 10.36 1.73 -1.62
N GLN A 534 9.24 1.61 -2.35
CA GLN A 534 9.19 1.84 -3.81
C GLN A 534 9.57 3.29 -4.19
N THR A 535 9.38 4.24 -3.27
CA THR A 535 9.66 5.66 -3.45
C THR A 535 11.00 6.09 -2.85
N ASN A 536 11.78 5.16 -2.28
CA ASN A 536 13.11 5.47 -1.76
C ASN A 536 14.08 5.72 -2.92
N GLU A 537 15.21 6.37 -2.61
CA GLU A 537 16.32 6.53 -3.55
C GLU A 537 16.71 5.19 -4.17
N ARG A 538 16.93 4.15 -3.35
CA ARG A 538 17.16 2.76 -3.73
C ARG A 538 16.19 1.84 -2.97
N SER A 539 15.62 0.82 -3.63
CA SER A 539 14.77 -0.15 -2.95
C SER A 539 15.54 -1.37 -2.47
N MET A 540 16.61 -1.78 -3.16
CA MET A 540 17.46 -2.88 -2.69
C MET A 540 18.79 -2.34 -2.18
N LEU A 541 19.13 -2.70 -0.93
CA LEU A 541 20.34 -2.29 -0.24
C LEU A 541 21.02 -3.53 0.31
N ALA A 542 22.04 -4.02 -0.38
CA ALA A 542 22.75 -5.24 0.01
C ALA A 542 24.25 -5.04 0.10
N THR A 543 24.92 -5.81 0.96
CA THR A 543 26.38 -5.80 1.11
C THR A 543 26.91 -7.14 1.59
N MET A 544 28.23 -7.27 1.65
CA MET A 544 28.90 -8.37 2.34
C MET A 544 28.95 -8.09 3.85
N VAL A 545 28.45 -9.04 4.64
CA VAL A 545 28.55 -9.06 6.09
C VAL A 545 29.77 -9.90 6.48
N PRO A 546 30.76 -9.33 7.20
CA PRO A 546 31.94 -10.04 7.65
C PRO A 546 31.62 -11.06 8.75
N ALA A 547 32.56 -11.97 9.00
CA ALA A 547 32.54 -12.79 10.21
C ALA A 547 32.73 -11.91 11.46
N GLY A 548 32.25 -12.39 12.61
CA GLY A 548 32.36 -11.69 13.90
C GLY A 548 31.26 -10.67 14.16
N THR A 549 30.12 -10.74 13.44
CA THR A 549 28.97 -9.84 13.66
C THR A 549 27.67 -10.64 13.71
N ALA A 550 26.68 -10.17 14.49
CA ALA A 550 25.33 -10.73 14.51
C ALA A 550 24.35 -9.76 13.85
N CYS A 551 23.38 -10.25 13.09
CA CYS A 551 22.40 -9.40 12.39
C CYS A 551 21.01 -9.47 13.03
N GLY A 552 20.41 -8.30 13.28
CA GLY A 552 19.01 -8.20 13.68
C GLY A 552 18.06 -8.63 12.57
N ASN A 553 16.79 -8.87 12.89
CA ASN A 553 15.79 -9.41 11.95
C ASN A 553 15.49 -8.50 10.75
N LYS A 554 15.97 -7.25 10.79
CA LYS A 554 15.91 -6.27 9.69
C LYS A 554 17.15 -6.23 8.80
N VAL A 555 18.08 -7.14 9.06
CA VAL A 555 19.22 -7.48 8.20
C VAL A 555 19.23 -9.00 7.96
N PRO A 556 18.33 -9.54 7.13
CA PRO A 556 18.35 -10.96 6.82
C PRO A 556 19.65 -11.32 6.08
N THR A 557 20.27 -12.45 6.44
CA THR A 557 21.55 -12.87 5.86
C THR A 557 21.38 -14.07 4.93
N ILE A 558 22.14 -14.07 3.84
CA ILE A 558 22.04 -15.00 2.72
C ILE A 558 23.31 -15.82 2.58
N LEU A 559 23.12 -17.12 2.38
CA LEU A 559 24.11 -18.08 1.93
C LEU A 559 23.54 -18.89 0.76
N PHE A 560 24.42 -19.47 -0.05
CA PHE A 560 24.08 -20.39 -1.13
C PHE A 560 24.74 -21.75 -0.84
N PRO A 561 24.06 -22.67 -0.13
CA PRO A 561 24.67 -23.96 0.24
C PRO A 561 25.12 -24.80 -0.97
N SER A 562 24.43 -24.67 -2.10
CA SER A 562 24.78 -25.33 -3.37
C SER A 562 26.04 -24.75 -4.04
N ASP A 563 26.43 -23.53 -3.68
CA ASP A 563 27.63 -22.86 -4.18
C ASP A 563 28.21 -21.92 -3.10
N PRO A 564 28.96 -22.45 -2.12
CA PRO A 564 29.43 -21.70 -0.95
C PRO A 564 30.60 -20.75 -1.28
N ARG A 565 30.98 -20.62 -2.55
CA ARG A 565 32.11 -19.77 -2.95
C ARG A 565 31.80 -18.30 -2.71
N ARG A 566 32.79 -17.53 -2.26
CA ARG A 566 32.67 -16.07 -2.10
C ARG A 566 32.26 -15.37 -3.40
N ALA A 567 32.73 -15.87 -4.55
CA ALA A 567 32.34 -15.35 -5.86
C ALA A 567 30.83 -15.38 -6.11
N ARG A 568 30.11 -16.41 -5.62
CA ARG A 568 28.64 -16.50 -5.70
C ARG A 568 27.98 -15.40 -4.86
N LEU A 569 28.45 -15.18 -3.63
CA LEU A 569 27.94 -14.11 -2.77
C LEU A 569 28.18 -12.74 -3.40
N SER A 570 29.39 -12.49 -3.91
CA SER A 570 29.76 -11.21 -4.54
C SER A 570 28.97 -10.96 -5.81
N LEU A 571 28.74 -12.00 -6.63
CA LEU A 571 27.86 -11.89 -7.80
C LEU A 571 26.41 -11.58 -7.39
N TRP A 572 25.87 -12.24 -6.36
CA TRP A 572 24.54 -11.93 -5.84
C TRP A 572 24.43 -10.49 -5.34
N VAL A 573 25.40 -10.01 -4.56
CA VAL A 573 25.46 -8.61 -4.08
C VAL A 573 25.52 -7.63 -5.25
N GLY A 574 26.29 -7.95 -6.30
CA GLY A 574 26.36 -7.18 -7.53
C GLY A 574 25.01 -7.04 -8.24
N ILE A 575 24.34 -8.17 -8.47
CA ILE A 575 23.02 -8.20 -9.12
C ILE A 575 21.98 -7.48 -8.26
N ALA A 576 21.89 -7.81 -6.97
CA ALA A 576 20.87 -7.28 -6.07
C ALA A 576 20.92 -5.75 -5.92
N ASN A 577 22.11 -5.14 -6.02
CA ASN A 577 22.27 -3.69 -5.98
C ASN A 577 22.17 -3.00 -7.35
N SER A 578 22.02 -3.75 -8.45
CA SER A 578 21.92 -3.15 -9.78
C SER A 578 20.60 -2.39 -9.97
N LEU A 579 20.61 -1.34 -10.79
CA LEU A 579 19.42 -0.56 -11.15
C LEU A 579 18.34 -1.43 -11.82
N ALA A 580 18.74 -2.39 -12.66
CA ALA A 580 17.80 -3.29 -13.32
C ALA A 580 17.07 -4.20 -12.31
N PHE A 581 17.80 -4.83 -11.39
CA PHE A 581 17.19 -5.66 -10.34
C PHE A 581 16.31 -4.82 -9.40
N ASP A 582 16.82 -3.67 -8.97
CA ASP A 582 16.11 -2.72 -8.10
C ASP A 582 14.79 -2.26 -8.75
N TRP A 583 14.82 -1.96 -10.05
CA TRP A 583 13.63 -1.64 -10.84
C TRP A 583 12.62 -2.80 -10.85
N ALA A 584 13.06 -4.04 -11.07
CA ALA A 584 12.14 -5.19 -11.09
C ALA A 584 11.48 -5.44 -9.73
N ILE A 585 12.25 -5.40 -8.64
CA ILE A 585 11.69 -5.61 -7.29
C ILE A 585 10.75 -4.46 -6.88
N ARG A 586 11.02 -3.21 -7.31
CA ARG A 586 10.12 -2.06 -7.11
C ARG A 586 8.71 -2.28 -7.65
N ARG A 587 8.55 -3.08 -8.70
CA ARG A 587 7.24 -3.39 -9.28
C ARG A 587 6.37 -4.24 -8.37
N VAL A 588 6.94 -4.91 -7.36
CA VAL A 588 6.21 -5.85 -6.50
C VAL A 588 6.32 -5.56 -4.99
N LEU A 589 7.30 -4.76 -4.56
CA LEU A 589 7.50 -4.43 -3.13
C LEU A 589 6.59 -3.31 -2.61
N THR A 590 6.57 -3.09 -1.30
CA THR A 590 5.92 -1.91 -0.67
C THR A 590 6.89 -1.15 0.23
N THR A 591 7.00 -1.57 1.48
CA THR A 591 7.85 -0.98 2.53
C THR A 591 8.82 -2.00 3.14
N THR A 592 8.72 -3.26 2.69
CA THR A 592 9.56 -4.37 3.16
C THR A 592 9.89 -5.30 1.99
N VAL A 593 11.15 -5.72 1.88
CA VAL A 593 11.59 -6.81 0.99
C VAL A 593 11.30 -8.14 1.68
N ASN A 594 10.09 -8.64 1.48
CA ASN A 594 9.70 -9.96 1.97
C ASN A 594 10.41 -11.07 1.16
N TYR A 595 10.72 -12.19 1.82
CA TYR A 595 11.54 -13.25 1.20
C TYR A 595 10.86 -13.90 -0.01
N PHE A 596 9.54 -14.05 0.03
CA PHE A 596 8.79 -14.57 -1.11
C PHE A 596 8.88 -13.62 -2.33
N LEU A 597 8.96 -12.30 -2.12
CA LEU A 597 9.18 -11.34 -3.21
C LEU A 597 10.59 -11.48 -3.77
N LEU A 598 11.60 -11.51 -2.89
CA LEU A 598 13.00 -11.69 -3.30
C LEU A 598 13.20 -12.99 -4.10
N ARG A 599 12.53 -14.08 -3.70
CA ARG A 599 12.60 -15.38 -4.38
C ARG A 599 11.86 -15.42 -5.72
N SER A 600 10.84 -14.58 -5.87
CA SER A 600 9.96 -14.58 -7.04
C SER A 600 10.36 -13.53 -8.09
N VAL A 601 11.23 -12.57 -7.76
CA VAL A 601 11.85 -11.69 -8.74
C VAL A 601 13.03 -12.42 -9.38
N PRO A 602 13.05 -12.55 -10.71
CA PRO A 602 14.04 -13.36 -11.42
C PRO A 602 15.43 -12.69 -11.41
N PHE A 603 16.46 -13.45 -11.05
CA PHE A 603 17.86 -13.08 -11.21
C PHE A 603 18.32 -13.43 -12.64
N PRO A 604 19.24 -12.68 -13.27
CA PRO A 604 19.72 -13.02 -14.61
C PRO A 604 20.48 -14.36 -14.59
N ARG A 605 20.54 -15.04 -15.73
CA ARG A 605 21.32 -16.28 -15.92
C ARG A 605 22.82 -15.98 -15.96
N LEU A 606 23.40 -15.73 -14.79
CA LEU A 606 24.82 -15.47 -14.61
C LEU A 606 25.48 -16.54 -13.74
N ASP A 607 26.53 -17.14 -14.30
CA ASP A 607 27.41 -18.02 -13.57
C ASP A 607 28.65 -17.26 -13.05
N PRO A 608 29.13 -17.47 -11.82
CA PRO A 608 30.35 -16.85 -11.29
C PRO A 608 31.57 -17.03 -12.17
N ASP A 609 31.65 -18.13 -12.93
CA ASP A 609 32.75 -18.47 -13.84
C ASP A 609 32.49 -17.99 -15.28
N SER A 610 31.35 -17.37 -15.57
CA SER A 610 31.18 -16.62 -16.81
C SER A 610 32.03 -15.35 -16.80
N LEU A 611 32.45 -14.85 -17.97
CA LEU A 611 33.17 -13.57 -18.07
C LEU A 611 32.43 -12.41 -17.35
N PRO A 612 31.13 -12.14 -17.60
CA PRO A 612 30.41 -11.10 -16.87
C PRO A 612 30.28 -11.41 -15.38
N GLY A 613 30.10 -12.68 -14.98
CA GLY A 613 30.03 -13.09 -13.58
C GLY A 613 31.32 -12.79 -12.81
N ARG A 614 32.48 -13.16 -13.37
CA ARG A 614 33.80 -12.84 -12.81
C ARG A 614 34.03 -11.34 -12.71
N GLN A 615 33.64 -10.57 -13.73
CA GLN A 615 33.78 -9.10 -13.72
C GLN A 615 32.94 -8.47 -12.60
N ILE A 616 31.66 -8.83 -12.51
CA ILE A 616 30.77 -8.30 -11.46
C ILE A 616 31.30 -8.68 -10.07
N ALA A 617 31.65 -9.95 -9.84
CA ALA A 617 32.20 -10.39 -8.56
C ALA A 617 33.47 -9.63 -8.18
N LYS A 618 34.40 -9.44 -9.13
CA LYS A 618 35.62 -8.65 -8.92
C LYS A 618 35.31 -7.18 -8.58
N HIS A 619 34.40 -6.55 -9.32
CA HIS A 619 34.01 -5.15 -9.07
C HIS A 619 33.38 -4.97 -7.69
N VAL A 620 32.60 -5.95 -7.22
CA VAL A 620 32.08 -5.95 -5.85
C VAL A 620 33.21 -6.04 -4.82
N GLU A 621 34.20 -6.90 -5.01
CA GLU A 621 35.36 -6.97 -4.11
C GLU A 621 36.24 -5.71 -4.16
N ASP A 622 36.36 -5.05 -5.31
CA ASP A 622 37.03 -3.75 -5.45
C ASP A 622 36.27 -2.66 -4.67
N LEU A 623 34.93 -2.62 -4.78
CA LEU A 623 34.08 -1.68 -4.04
C LEU A 623 34.18 -1.85 -2.52
N LEU A 624 34.16 -3.10 -2.05
CA LEU A 624 34.30 -3.42 -0.63
C LEU A 624 35.67 -2.98 -0.08
N ARG A 625 36.74 -3.11 -0.88
CA ARG A 625 38.08 -2.64 -0.49
C ARG A 625 38.17 -1.12 -0.44
N LEU A 626 37.60 -0.43 -1.44
CA LEU A 626 37.58 1.03 -1.46
C LEU A 626 36.85 1.59 -0.22
N ASP A 627 35.71 1.01 0.16
CA ASP A 627 34.93 1.53 1.29
C ASP A 627 35.55 1.25 2.68
N ALA A 628 36.54 0.35 2.76
CA ALA A 628 37.21 -0.04 4.01
C ALA A 628 38.40 0.85 4.39
N SER A 629 38.76 1.83 3.56
CA SER A 629 39.90 2.74 3.77
C SER A 629 39.52 4.16 3.42
N ALA A 630 40.17 5.17 4.02
CA ALA A 630 39.99 6.55 3.61
C ALA A 630 40.29 6.71 2.12
N ILE A 631 39.34 7.27 1.36
CA ILE A 631 39.41 7.35 -0.09
C ILE A 631 39.52 8.77 -0.60
N SER A 632 40.25 8.95 -1.71
CA SER A 632 40.35 10.21 -2.44
C SER A 632 39.10 10.48 -3.30
N ALA A 633 38.99 11.68 -3.88
CA ALA A 633 37.96 11.96 -4.88
C ALA A 633 38.08 11.07 -6.13
N ALA A 634 39.30 10.69 -6.52
CA ALA A 634 39.54 9.78 -7.63
C ALA A 634 39.00 8.37 -7.33
N ASP A 635 39.14 7.91 -6.09
CA ASP A 635 38.62 6.64 -5.62
C ASP A 635 37.08 6.63 -5.53
N LYS A 636 36.46 7.76 -5.12
CA LYS A 636 35.00 7.93 -5.17
C LYS A 636 34.49 7.79 -6.62
N TRP A 637 35.17 8.39 -7.58
CA TRP A 637 34.89 8.23 -9.01
C TRP A 637 35.10 6.80 -9.49
N ARG A 638 36.19 6.15 -9.06
CA ARG A 638 36.44 4.75 -9.38
C ARG A 638 35.32 3.84 -8.88
N ALA A 639 34.84 4.06 -7.66
CA ALA A 639 33.70 3.34 -7.11
C ALA A 639 32.43 3.56 -7.94
N ALA A 640 32.16 4.79 -8.38
CA ALA A 640 31.02 5.09 -9.25
C ALA A 640 31.11 4.39 -10.61
N GLU A 641 32.28 4.36 -11.24
CA GLU A 641 32.52 3.65 -12.50
C GLU A 641 32.32 2.13 -12.35
N LEU A 642 32.81 1.54 -11.26
CA LEU A 642 32.60 0.11 -10.96
C LEU A 642 31.11 -0.21 -10.81
N ARG A 643 30.33 0.66 -10.15
CA ARG A 643 28.87 0.51 -10.04
C ARG A 643 28.18 0.63 -11.38
N ALA A 644 28.55 1.61 -12.21
CA ALA A 644 28.02 1.76 -13.57
C ALA A 644 28.34 0.53 -14.45
N GLN A 645 29.54 -0.05 -14.32
CA GLN A 645 29.91 -1.29 -15.00
C GLN A 645 29.05 -2.47 -14.56
N ILE A 646 28.81 -2.64 -13.25
CA ILE A 646 27.89 -3.66 -12.73
C ILE A 646 26.49 -3.45 -13.31
N ASP A 647 25.96 -2.22 -13.29
CA ASP A 647 24.62 -1.91 -13.79
C ASP A 647 24.43 -2.31 -15.26
N VAL A 648 25.38 -1.97 -16.13
CA VAL A 648 25.26 -2.28 -17.57
C VAL A 648 25.51 -3.77 -17.88
N LEU A 649 26.39 -4.43 -17.12
CA LEU A 649 26.60 -5.88 -17.25
C LEU A 649 25.34 -6.66 -16.83
N VAL A 650 24.70 -6.27 -15.72
CA VAL A 650 23.45 -6.88 -15.26
C VAL A 650 22.31 -6.57 -16.24
N LEU A 651 22.20 -5.33 -16.72
CA LEU A 651 21.21 -4.94 -17.73
C LEU A 651 21.29 -5.84 -18.98
N ARG A 652 22.49 -6.01 -19.55
CA ARG A 652 22.72 -6.89 -20.71
C ARG A 652 22.36 -8.34 -20.40
N SER A 653 22.62 -8.80 -19.17
CA SER A 653 22.35 -10.18 -18.75
C SER A 653 20.85 -10.48 -18.61
N TYR A 654 20.02 -9.45 -18.47
CA TYR A 654 18.56 -9.56 -18.59
C TYR A 654 18.05 -9.48 -20.04
N GLY A 655 18.93 -9.27 -21.02
CA GLY A 655 18.55 -9.02 -22.42
C GLY A 655 17.93 -7.63 -22.63
N LEU A 656 18.33 -6.66 -21.80
CA LEU A 656 17.89 -5.27 -21.89
C LEU A 656 18.97 -4.39 -22.53
N GLY A 657 18.54 -3.30 -23.18
CA GLY A 657 19.41 -2.38 -23.94
C GLY A 657 19.41 -0.94 -23.43
N TYR A 658 19.98 -0.03 -24.23
CA TYR A 658 20.14 1.39 -23.87
C TYR A 658 18.81 2.10 -23.53
N GLU A 659 17.77 1.92 -24.36
CA GLU A 659 16.43 2.50 -24.12
C GLU A 659 15.75 1.96 -22.86
N ASP A 660 16.01 0.69 -22.54
CA ASP A 660 15.52 0.07 -21.30
C ASP A 660 16.17 0.71 -20.08
N MET A 661 17.45 1.07 -20.15
CA MET A 661 18.13 1.80 -19.07
C MET A 661 17.56 3.21 -18.86
N ILE A 662 17.17 3.91 -19.93
CA ILE A 662 16.47 5.21 -19.81
C ILE A 662 15.15 5.02 -19.05
N THR A 663 14.37 4.00 -19.43
CA THR A 663 13.10 3.67 -18.78
C THR A 663 13.30 3.31 -17.30
N ILE A 664 14.34 2.53 -16.99
CA ILE A 664 14.71 2.16 -15.62
C ILE A 664 15.05 3.42 -14.81
N LEU A 665 15.93 4.30 -15.31
CA LEU A 665 16.41 5.49 -14.61
C LEU A 665 15.31 6.52 -14.32
N ALA A 666 14.24 6.55 -15.11
CA ALA A 666 13.08 7.42 -14.87
C ALA A 666 12.39 7.14 -13.50
N ASP A 667 12.56 5.94 -12.96
CA ASP A 667 12.00 5.52 -11.67
C ASP A 667 12.90 5.78 -10.46
N PHE A 668 14.04 6.46 -10.67
CA PHE A 668 14.98 6.82 -9.61
C PHE A 668 15.16 8.35 -9.52
N PRO A 669 14.08 9.14 -9.35
CA PRO A 669 14.13 10.61 -9.38
C PRO A 669 14.85 11.25 -8.20
N LEU A 670 15.21 10.46 -7.17
CA LEU A 670 15.92 10.93 -5.98
C LEU A 670 17.44 10.73 -6.06
N LEU A 671 17.95 10.08 -7.11
CA LEU A 671 19.39 10.01 -7.33
C LEU A 671 19.96 11.42 -7.49
N ASP A 672 21.15 11.63 -6.95
CA ASP A 672 21.92 12.88 -7.10
C ASP A 672 21.24 14.15 -6.52
N ARG A 673 20.19 14.01 -5.70
CA ARG A 673 19.43 15.15 -5.16
C ARG A 673 20.29 16.22 -4.48
N ALA A 674 21.38 15.80 -3.84
CA ALA A 674 22.31 16.66 -3.11
C ALA A 674 23.67 16.73 -3.82
N GLN A 675 23.67 16.67 -5.15
CA GLN A 675 24.87 16.84 -5.97
C GLN A 675 24.79 18.13 -6.79
N PRO A 676 25.94 18.74 -7.13
CA PRO A 676 25.98 19.90 -8.02
C PRO A 676 25.31 19.61 -9.37
N ALA A 677 24.41 20.53 -9.78
CA ALA A 677 23.77 20.50 -11.08
C ALA A 677 24.61 21.26 -12.13
N LEU A 678 24.47 20.89 -13.41
CA LEU A 678 25.04 21.68 -14.50
C LEU A 678 24.31 23.04 -14.62
N PRO A 679 24.97 24.10 -15.11
CA PRO A 679 24.33 25.40 -15.32
C PRO A 679 23.05 25.29 -16.16
N GLY A 680 21.95 25.84 -15.64
CA GLY A 680 20.63 25.81 -16.28
C GLY A 680 19.78 24.57 -15.99
N GLU A 681 20.28 23.59 -15.23
CA GLU A 681 19.52 22.41 -14.82
C GLU A 681 18.96 22.56 -13.39
N ALA A 682 17.75 22.06 -13.18
CA ALA A 682 17.09 22.15 -11.87
C ALA A 682 17.66 21.18 -10.83
N SER A 683 18.33 20.10 -11.27
CA SER A 683 18.90 19.08 -10.39
C SER A 683 20.05 18.36 -11.10
N SER A 684 20.98 17.80 -10.32
CA SER A 684 22.04 16.96 -10.87
C SER A 684 21.49 15.69 -11.51
N THR A 685 22.17 15.23 -12.56
CA THR A 685 21.87 13.99 -13.29
C THR A 685 23.11 13.12 -13.45
N ILE A 686 24.17 13.37 -12.66
CA ILE A 686 25.49 12.81 -12.86
C ILE A 686 25.54 11.27 -12.87
N THR A 687 24.76 10.60 -12.00
CA THR A 687 24.63 9.14 -11.99
C THR A 687 23.95 8.65 -13.26
N LYS A 688 22.83 9.28 -13.64
CA LYS A 688 22.11 8.96 -14.87
C LYS A 688 23.03 9.12 -16.08
N ASP A 689 23.75 10.22 -16.18
CA ASP A 689 24.63 10.52 -17.30
C ASP A 689 25.80 9.53 -17.38
N LEU A 690 26.41 9.18 -16.24
CA LEU A 690 27.47 8.17 -16.19
C LEU A 690 26.97 6.80 -16.63
N VAL A 691 25.84 6.33 -16.09
CA VAL A 691 25.28 5.02 -16.43
C VAL A 691 24.91 4.94 -17.91
N LEU A 692 24.28 5.99 -18.45
CA LEU A 692 23.96 6.06 -19.87
C LEU A 692 25.22 6.10 -20.73
N LEU A 693 26.31 6.74 -20.30
CA LEU A 693 27.58 6.73 -21.03
C LEU A 693 28.17 5.32 -21.12
N PHE A 694 28.13 4.57 -20.02
CA PHE A 694 28.56 3.16 -20.00
C PHE A 694 27.64 2.27 -20.84
N ALA A 695 26.32 2.48 -20.77
CA ALA A 695 25.36 1.73 -21.57
C ALA A 695 25.56 2.00 -23.06
N ALA A 696 25.72 3.27 -23.45
CA ALA A 696 25.98 3.66 -24.83
C ALA A 696 27.23 2.99 -25.41
N ARG A 697 28.32 2.93 -24.63
CA ARG A 697 29.55 2.23 -25.01
C ARG A 697 29.31 0.72 -25.18
N LEU A 698 28.63 0.09 -24.22
CA LEU A 698 28.37 -1.35 -24.25
C LEU A 698 27.49 -1.77 -25.44
N PHE A 699 26.45 -0.99 -25.73
CA PHE A 699 25.47 -1.27 -26.79
C PHE A 699 25.78 -0.56 -28.12
N LYS A 700 26.93 0.11 -28.23
CA LYS A 700 27.38 0.85 -29.42
C LYS A 700 26.35 1.88 -29.91
N VAL A 701 25.70 2.57 -28.98
CA VAL A 701 24.74 3.65 -29.26
C VAL A 701 25.48 4.99 -29.30
N ALA A 702 25.32 5.74 -30.38
CA ALA A 702 25.89 7.08 -30.49
C ALA A 702 25.14 8.05 -29.56
N THR A 703 25.88 8.73 -28.68
CA THR A 703 25.31 9.76 -27.79
C THR A 703 25.98 11.10 -28.06
N LYS A 704 25.18 12.14 -28.35
CA LYS A 704 25.68 13.50 -28.53
C LYS A 704 25.83 14.17 -27.17
N GLY A 705 27.03 14.66 -26.84
CA GLY A 705 27.28 15.49 -25.67
C GLY A 705 27.33 14.79 -24.30
N LEU A 706 26.97 13.50 -24.19
CA LEU A 706 26.88 12.82 -22.90
C LEU A 706 28.22 12.74 -22.15
N ALA A 707 29.32 12.42 -22.86
CA ALA A 707 30.66 12.44 -22.27
C ALA A 707 31.07 13.85 -21.80
N ALA A 708 30.69 14.90 -22.54
CA ALA A 708 30.95 16.27 -22.16
C ALA A 708 30.17 16.67 -20.90
N ARG A 709 28.91 16.24 -20.77
CA ARG A 709 28.09 16.43 -19.56
C ARG A 709 28.74 15.81 -18.33
N VAL A 710 29.15 14.54 -18.41
CA VAL A 710 29.84 13.84 -17.31
C VAL A 710 31.10 14.59 -16.90
N ASN A 711 31.92 15.03 -17.86
CA ASN A 711 33.14 15.78 -17.58
C ASN A 711 32.87 17.16 -16.95
N ALA A 712 31.85 17.88 -17.43
CA ALA A 712 31.46 19.18 -16.89
C ALA A 712 30.95 19.05 -15.45
N ALA A 713 30.07 18.08 -15.17
CA ALA A 713 29.57 17.82 -13.82
C ALA A 713 30.69 17.38 -12.87
N ARG A 714 31.62 16.56 -13.36
CA ARG A 714 32.84 16.20 -12.61
C ARG A 714 33.70 17.42 -12.26
N ALA A 715 33.85 18.36 -13.18
CA ALA A 715 34.60 19.59 -12.94
C ALA A 715 33.92 20.50 -11.89
N LEU A 716 32.60 20.41 -11.75
CA LEU A 716 31.82 21.07 -10.69
C LEU A 716 31.85 20.31 -9.35
N GLY A 717 32.59 19.21 -9.25
CA GLY A 717 32.70 18.42 -8.02
C GLY A 717 31.58 17.40 -7.82
N ALA A 718 30.68 17.20 -8.79
CA ALA A 718 29.65 16.18 -8.68
C ALA A 718 30.27 14.77 -8.69
N ILE A 719 29.77 13.90 -7.81
CA ILE A 719 30.20 12.51 -7.67
C ILE A 719 28.98 11.60 -7.86
N PRO A 720 28.99 10.73 -8.87
CA PRO A 720 27.88 9.82 -9.09
C PRO A 720 27.71 8.80 -7.97
N TYR A 721 26.45 8.46 -7.70
CA TYR A 721 25.95 7.53 -6.70
C TYR A 721 26.27 7.86 -5.23
N VAL A 722 26.45 9.14 -4.90
CA VAL A 722 26.50 9.59 -3.51
C VAL A 722 25.06 9.60 -2.95
N PRO A 723 24.77 8.85 -1.87
CA PRO A 723 23.43 8.84 -1.28
C PRO A 723 23.05 10.22 -0.74
N SER A 724 21.79 10.64 -0.91
CA SER A 724 21.40 12.03 -0.56
C SER A 724 21.68 12.38 0.90
N HIS A 725 21.46 11.42 1.80
CA HIS A 725 21.66 11.61 3.25
C HIS A 725 23.12 11.71 3.71
N VAL A 726 24.09 11.44 2.82
CA VAL A 726 25.52 11.68 3.08
C VAL A 726 25.87 13.10 2.64
N ALA A 727 25.39 13.52 1.47
CA ALA A 727 25.67 14.83 0.91
C ALA A 727 25.05 15.99 1.73
N ASP A 728 23.83 15.82 2.27
CA ASP A 728 23.20 16.83 3.15
C ASP A 728 24.03 17.12 4.43
N GLN A 729 24.85 16.15 4.89
CA GLN A 729 25.71 16.30 6.06
C GLN A 729 27.05 16.97 5.74
N GLU A 730 27.60 16.77 4.52
CA GLU A 730 28.82 17.43 4.06
C GLU A 730 28.57 18.96 3.90
N GLU A 731 27.43 19.38 3.33
CA GLU A 731 27.05 20.81 3.21
C GLU A 731 26.86 21.50 4.57
N SER A 732 26.34 20.78 5.57
CA SER A 732 26.12 21.31 6.92
C SER A 732 27.44 21.54 7.68
N GLN A 733 28.44 20.68 7.45
CA GLN A 733 29.76 20.78 8.08
C GLN A 733 30.64 21.86 7.44
N ASP A 734 30.52 22.08 6.12
CA ASP A 734 31.22 23.16 5.43
C ASP A 734 30.70 24.55 5.86
N HIS A 735 29.39 24.68 6.16
CA HIS A 735 28.83 25.92 6.72
C HIS A 735 29.33 26.24 8.14
N GLU A 736 29.51 25.25 9.01
CA GLU A 736 30.09 25.46 10.35
C GLU A 736 31.58 25.82 10.29
N HIS A 737 32.33 25.26 9.34
CA HIS A 737 33.75 25.59 9.17
C HIS A 737 33.98 27.01 8.61
N HIS A 738 33.05 27.53 7.81
CA HIS A 738 33.12 28.92 7.33
C HIS A 738 32.78 29.96 8.41
N LEU A 739 31.95 29.62 9.40
CA LEU A 739 31.64 30.50 10.55
C LEU A 739 32.75 30.55 11.60
N GLN A 740 33.69 29.59 11.61
CA GLN A 740 34.84 29.59 12.52
C GLN A 740 36.11 30.25 11.93
N ARG A 741 36.05 30.74 10.68
CA ARG A 741 37.14 31.48 10.02
C ARG A 741 36.75 32.89 9.57
N GLY A 742 35.61 33.41 10.05
CA GLY A 742 35.17 34.79 9.84
C GLY A 742 35.50 35.68 11.02
#